data_AF-A0A3Q2X2T6-F1
#
_entry.id   AF-A0A3Q2X2T6-F1
#
_cell.length_a   1.000
_cell.length_b   1.000
_cell.length_c   1.000
_cell.angle_alpha   90.00
_cell.angle_beta   90.00
_cell.angle_gamma   90.00
#
_symmetry.space_group_name_H-M   'P 1'
#
loop_
_entity.id
_entity.type
_entity.pdbx_description
1 polymer ?
#
loop_
_entity_poly.entity_id
_entity_poly.type
_entity_poly.pdbx_seq_one_letter_code
_entity_poly.pdbx_strand_id
1 'polypeptide(L)'
;MYFFKLYFLLWKNESFPQIKLSVLPLVLLFFFLSTDDGLQKVSDALKVTLKRRCERVTEGPDKTGSGTLLHRIYTDLYIIEGQNKEFCFQHEVRQVESACKKTLCETPISCQEIFKVLPDQQRPIRVVLTYGVAGIGKTFLVQKFALDWAEGLENQHISVVVLLSFRELNLVRDEQYSLLELIHVFYPTLQSVTAEKLTVCNLLFIFDGLDESRLLLNFNNRKLVSDVTQKSTISELLTNLMEGNLLPSALIWITSRPAAVSQIPPKCVDRMTEVRGFTDSQKQEYFRRIFRNKELSSRILSHLKTSRSLYIMCGIPVYCCITARVLEHMLTTEERAELPKTLTDMYSHFLLVQIKKKHKYHTGQEMSWQQLTNADREVLLKLGKLAFEHLQKKNILFYREDLEQCGLDVTEASVYSGVCTEIFKRESVIFQKPVYCFVHLSIQEFLAAVYMFHCYTNRKTEVLQNFLREDISSLEDFLITVIDKFFLIESGHLELFVRFLHGLSLKSNQRLLGGLLGQTVNSPETIQRVINNLKEITTYDKCPNRTINIFHCLMEMNDLSVYEEIQDFLKSQNKSQKKLSGIQCSGLAYMLLMSDVLDELDLVNYNTSQEGRQRLIAAVKNCRKARLHDVWLSENHCKTLTSALMSNPSHLRELHLSSINLEDSAETLFASLGQPNCRLETLRLVKGICCYF
;
A
#
# COMPACT_ATOMS: atom_id res chain seq x y z
N MET A 1 13.62 13.73 -50.06
CA MET A 1 13.99 14.45 -51.31
C MET A 1 15.19 15.40 -51.15
N TYR A 2 15.31 16.17 -50.08
CA TYR A 2 16.46 17.07 -49.84
C TYR A 2 17.80 16.33 -49.63
N PHE A 3 17.80 15.19 -48.92
CA PHE A 3 19.00 14.36 -48.72
C PHE A 3 19.54 13.72 -50.01
N PHE A 4 18.65 13.33 -50.93
CA PHE A 4 19.03 12.78 -52.24
C PHE A 4 19.77 13.81 -53.10
N LYS A 5 19.38 15.09 -53.04
CA LYS A 5 20.08 16.19 -53.73
C LYS A 5 21.48 16.41 -53.15
N LEU A 6 21.64 16.33 -51.82
CA LEU A 6 22.92 16.52 -51.14
C LEU A 6 23.89 15.35 -51.42
N TYR A 7 23.39 14.11 -51.45
CA TYR A 7 24.17 12.92 -51.79
C TYR A 7 24.64 12.93 -53.25
N PHE A 8 23.77 13.35 -54.18
CA PHE A 8 24.12 13.48 -55.60
C PHE A 8 25.18 14.57 -55.86
N LEU A 9 25.14 15.67 -55.10
CA LEU A 9 26.16 16.73 -55.14
C LEU A 9 27.52 16.29 -54.57
N LEU A 10 27.52 15.46 -53.52
CA LEU A 10 28.75 14.92 -52.92
C LEU A 10 29.38 13.78 -53.74
N TRP A 11 28.59 12.99 -54.47
CA TRP A 11 29.12 11.91 -55.31
C TRP A 11 29.84 12.45 -56.56
N LYS A 12 29.35 13.55 -57.14
CA LYS A 12 29.87 14.14 -58.39
C LYS A 12 31.16 14.96 -58.24
N ASN A 13 31.55 15.32 -57.02
CA ASN A 13 32.82 16.00 -56.74
C ASN A 13 33.93 14.99 -56.43
N GLU A 14 34.97 14.94 -57.26
CA GLU A 14 36.12 14.02 -57.12
C GLU A 14 37.09 14.39 -55.98
N SER A 15 36.85 15.49 -55.25
CA SER A 15 37.84 16.08 -54.35
C SER A 15 37.88 15.51 -52.91
N PHE A 16 37.04 14.53 -52.54
CA PHE A 16 36.99 14.01 -51.15
C PHE A 16 36.76 12.49 -51.05
N PRO A 17 37.79 11.65 -51.26
CA PRO A 17 37.68 10.20 -51.08
C PRO A 17 37.49 9.76 -49.62
N GLN A 18 37.98 10.52 -48.63
CA GLN A 18 37.86 10.15 -47.20
C GLN A 18 36.45 10.31 -46.61
N ILE A 19 35.63 11.22 -47.15
CA ILE A 19 34.23 11.43 -46.70
C ILE A 19 33.30 10.32 -47.22
N LYS A 20 33.66 9.67 -48.34
CA LYS A 20 32.88 8.55 -48.92
C LYS A 20 32.90 7.29 -48.05
N LEU A 21 33.96 7.04 -47.28
CA LEU A 21 34.07 5.86 -46.40
C LEU A 21 33.39 6.05 -45.03
N SER A 22 33.30 7.27 -44.51
CA SER A 22 32.70 7.56 -43.20
C SER A 22 31.18 7.78 -43.24
N VAL A 23 30.63 8.14 -44.40
CA VAL A 23 29.18 8.40 -44.58
C VAL A 23 28.42 7.15 -45.04
N LEU A 24 29.11 6.15 -45.62
CA LEU A 24 28.50 4.90 -46.07
C LEU A 24 27.80 4.12 -44.94
N PRO A 25 28.39 3.96 -43.73
CA PRO A 25 27.72 3.29 -42.61
C PRO A 25 26.49 4.06 -42.13
N LEU A 26 26.54 5.39 -42.10
CA LEU A 26 25.42 6.26 -41.70
C LEU A 26 24.27 6.22 -42.70
N VAL A 27 24.56 6.16 -44.00
CA VAL A 27 23.56 6.04 -45.06
C VAL A 27 22.96 4.63 -45.10
N LEU A 28 23.75 3.58 -44.83
CA LEU A 28 23.25 2.21 -44.66
C LEU A 28 22.42 2.05 -43.39
N LEU A 29 22.78 2.72 -42.28
CA LEU A 29 21.96 2.80 -41.06
C LEU A 29 20.61 3.48 -41.35
N PHE A 30 20.63 4.58 -42.13
CA PHE A 30 19.42 5.28 -42.56
C PHE A 30 18.57 4.46 -43.55
N PHE A 31 19.21 3.65 -44.40
CA PHE A 31 18.53 2.72 -45.30
C PHE A 31 17.91 1.52 -44.55
N PHE A 32 18.56 1.02 -43.50
CA PHE A 32 17.99 0.00 -42.60
C PHE A 32 16.81 0.56 -41.78
N LEU A 33 16.90 1.83 -41.36
CA LEU A 33 15.79 2.56 -40.71
C LEU A 33 14.60 2.83 -41.64
N SER A 34 14.77 2.70 -42.97
CA SER A 34 13.68 2.89 -43.95
C SER A 34 13.01 1.58 -44.38
N THR A 35 13.39 0.44 -43.80
CA THR A 35 12.67 -0.84 -43.90
C THR A 35 12.17 -1.28 -42.52
N ASP A 36 11.37 -0.42 -41.88
CA ASP A 36 10.88 -0.61 -40.50
C ASP A 36 9.57 -1.42 -40.41
N ASP A 37 9.18 -2.10 -41.49
CA ASP A 37 7.98 -2.95 -41.53
C ASP A 37 8.07 -4.11 -40.50
N GLY A 38 9.29 -4.56 -40.19
CA GLY A 38 9.54 -5.61 -39.19
C GLY A 38 9.33 -5.15 -37.75
N LEU A 39 9.84 -3.97 -37.35
CA LEU A 39 9.70 -3.47 -35.97
C LEU A 39 8.28 -2.99 -35.72
N GLN A 40 7.65 -2.36 -36.72
CA GLN A 40 6.26 -1.93 -36.65
C GLN A 40 5.32 -3.12 -36.42
N LYS A 41 5.48 -4.21 -37.19
CA LYS A 41 4.72 -5.46 -37.00
C LYS A 41 4.91 -6.08 -35.60
N VAL A 42 6.14 -6.03 -35.09
CA VAL A 42 6.46 -6.52 -33.75
C VAL A 42 5.84 -5.64 -32.67
N SER A 43 5.91 -4.32 -32.82
CA SER A 43 5.28 -3.35 -31.92
C SER A 43 3.76 -3.54 -31.90
N ASP A 44 3.13 -3.69 -33.06
CA ASP A 44 1.69 -3.94 -33.17
C ASP A 44 1.28 -5.27 -32.51
N ALA A 45 2.06 -6.34 -32.70
CA ALA A 45 1.83 -7.62 -32.02
C ALA A 45 1.98 -7.51 -30.50
N LEU A 46 2.94 -6.72 -30.02
CA LEU A 46 3.14 -6.43 -28.60
C LEU A 46 1.98 -5.61 -28.04
N LYS A 47 1.51 -4.59 -28.76
CA LYS A 47 0.32 -3.80 -28.41
C LYS A 47 -0.92 -4.69 -28.26
N VAL A 48 -1.14 -5.64 -29.18
CA VAL A 48 -2.24 -6.61 -29.04
C VAL A 48 -2.09 -7.48 -27.79
N THR A 49 -0.87 -7.92 -27.49
CA THR A 49 -0.58 -8.77 -26.32
C THR A 49 -0.83 -8.00 -25.01
N LEU A 50 -0.29 -6.78 -24.89
CA LEU A 50 -0.50 -5.92 -23.72
C LEU A 50 -1.95 -5.47 -23.57
N LYS A 51 -2.63 -5.15 -24.69
CA LYS A 51 -4.06 -4.85 -24.66
C LYS A 51 -4.84 -6.02 -24.07
N ARG A 52 -4.65 -7.26 -24.55
CA ARG A 52 -5.31 -8.44 -23.97
C ARG A 52 -5.00 -8.64 -22.49
N ARG A 53 -3.76 -8.35 -22.06
CA ARG A 53 -3.30 -8.52 -20.68
C ARG A 53 -3.85 -7.45 -19.72
N CYS A 54 -4.06 -6.22 -20.20
CA CYS A 54 -4.38 -5.06 -19.36
C CYS A 54 -5.82 -4.53 -19.53
N GLU A 55 -6.53 -4.91 -20.59
CA GLU A 55 -7.89 -4.41 -20.90
C GLU A 55 -8.93 -4.89 -19.88
N ARG A 56 -8.74 -6.08 -19.32
CA ARG A 56 -9.69 -6.70 -18.40
C ARG A 56 -9.06 -6.93 -17.04
N VAL A 57 -9.81 -6.57 -16.00
CA VAL A 57 -9.44 -6.85 -14.62
C VAL A 57 -10.48 -7.76 -13.99
N THR A 58 -10.02 -8.73 -13.19
CA THR A 58 -10.89 -9.58 -12.38
C THR A 58 -11.41 -8.79 -11.18
N GLU A 59 -12.46 -8.01 -11.38
CA GLU A 59 -13.35 -7.55 -10.31
C GLU A 59 -14.62 -8.42 -10.35
N GLY A 60 -14.73 -9.39 -9.45
CA GLY A 60 -15.94 -10.19 -9.30
C GLY A 60 -16.05 -11.44 -10.21
N PRO A 61 -17.20 -12.15 -10.16
CA PRO A 61 -17.28 -13.59 -10.42
C PRO A 61 -18.06 -13.90 -11.71
N ASP A 62 -17.76 -13.22 -12.83
CA ASP A 62 -18.50 -13.46 -14.07
C ASP A 62 -18.04 -14.70 -14.85
N LYS A 63 -19.05 -15.48 -15.26
CA LYS A 63 -19.07 -16.86 -15.75
C LYS A 63 -18.25 -17.19 -17.02
N THR A 64 -17.39 -16.31 -17.51
CA THR A 64 -16.88 -16.40 -18.91
C THR A 64 -15.42 -15.95 -19.12
N GLY A 65 -14.64 -15.69 -18.07
CA GLY A 65 -13.30 -15.08 -18.27
C GLY A 65 -13.40 -13.67 -18.88
N SER A 66 -14.58 -13.06 -18.81
CA SER A 66 -14.83 -11.68 -19.19
C SER A 66 -14.65 -10.78 -17.97
N GLY A 67 -13.41 -10.50 -17.59
CA GLY A 67 -13.11 -9.47 -16.58
C GLY A 67 -13.73 -8.12 -16.95
N THR A 68 -13.97 -7.29 -15.95
CA THR A 68 -14.48 -5.92 -16.13
C THR A 68 -13.47 -5.10 -16.93
N LEU A 69 -13.96 -4.34 -17.90
CA LEU A 69 -13.11 -3.47 -18.71
C LEU A 69 -12.51 -2.37 -17.83
N LEU A 70 -11.19 -2.29 -17.79
CA LEU A 70 -10.46 -1.36 -16.93
C LEU A 70 -10.95 0.08 -17.11
N HIS A 71 -11.19 0.52 -18.34
CA HIS A 71 -11.66 1.88 -18.63
C HIS A 71 -13.01 2.24 -17.98
N ARG A 72 -13.86 1.26 -17.65
CA ARG A 72 -15.18 1.51 -17.03
C ARG A 72 -15.07 1.82 -15.54
N ILE A 73 -14.06 1.26 -14.88
CA ILE A 73 -13.89 1.28 -13.43
C ILE A 73 -12.72 2.17 -12.99
N TYR A 74 -11.77 2.41 -13.90
CA TYR A 74 -10.58 3.19 -13.60
C TYR A 74 -10.96 4.64 -13.26
N THR A 75 -10.42 5.10 -12.15
CA THR A 75 -10.46 6.49 -11.70
C THR A 75 -9.02 6.92 -11.52
N ASP A 76 -8.64 8.09 -12.05
CA ASP A 76 -7.26 8.56 -11.98
C ASP A 76 -6.79 8.63 -10.53
N LEU A 77 -5.53 8.25 -10.30
CA LEU A 77 -4.91 8.29 -8.98
C LEU A 77 -4.18 9.62 -8.78
N TYR A 78 -4.19 10.13 -7.55
CA TYR A 78 -3.39 11.29 -7.19
C TYR A 78 -1.94 10.87 -6.94
N ILE A 79 -1.02 11.38 -7.77
CA ILE A 79 0.41 11.06 -7.75
C ILE A 79 1.18 12.37 -7.56
N ILE A 80 2.20 12.33 -6.72
CA ILE A 80 3.09 13.46 -6.45
C ILE A 80 4.55 13.06 -6.62
N GLU A 81 5.44 14.03 -6.81
CA GLU A 81 6.89 13.78 -6.72
C GLU A 81 7.28 13.47 -5.27
N GLY A 82 7.95 12.33 -5.07
CA GLY A 82 8.48 11.91 -3.77
C GLY A 82 9.90 12.42 -3.57
N GLN A 83 10.24 12.81 -2.35
CA GLN A 83 11.64 13.06 -1.93
C GLN A 83 12.15 11.87 -1.12
N ASN A 84 13.48 11.64 -1.12
CA ASN A 84 14.14 10.57 -0.35
C ASN A 84 13.73 10.64 1.13
N LYS A 85 12.80 9.78 1.54
CA LYS A 85 12.39 9.59 2.93
C LYS A 85 13.26 8.48 3.51
N GLU A 86 13.86 8.71 4.68
CA GLU A 86 14.08 7.60 5.60
C GLU A 86 12.69 7.13 6.05
N PHE A 87 12.29 5.95 5.57
CA PHE A 87 10.94 5.44 5.75
C PHE A 87 10.74 5.02 7.21
N CYS A 88 10.13 5.88 8.02
CA CYS A 88 9.51 5.42 9.25
C CYS A 88 8.39 4.43 8.86
N PHE A 89 8.51 3.16 9.25
CA PHE A 89 7.58 2.07 8.93
C PHE A 89 6.18 2.31 9.57
N GLN A 90 5.39 3.21 9.00
CA GLN A 90 4.01 3.48 9.41
C GLN A 90 3.05 2.55 8.69
N HIS A 91 2.02 2.06 9.40
CA HIS A 91 0.96 1.24 8.82
C HIS A 91 0.20 1.96 7.69
N GLU A 92 -0.37 1.20 6.75
CA GLU A 92 -0.98 1.70 5.52
C GLU A 92 -2.11 2.72 5.77
N VAL A 93 -2.92 2.45 6.80
CA VAL A 93 -4.03 3.33 7.24
C VAL A 93 -3.54 4.74 7.56
N ARG A 94 -2.41 4.88 8.25
CA ARG A 94 -1.88 6.18 8.69
C ARG A 94 -1.32 7.00 7.54
N GLN A 95 -0.73 6.31 6.55
CA GLN A 95 -0.25 6.98 5.34
C GLN A 95 -1.43 7.58 4.59
N VAL A 96 -2.56 6.86 4.52
CA VAL A 96 -3.81 7.33 3.88
C VAL A 96 -4.47 8.46 4.65
N GLU A 97 -4.53 8.36 5.98
CA GLU A 97 -4.98 9.45 6.87
C GLU A 97 -4.16 10.73 6.62
N SER A 98 -2.84 10.60 6.47
CA SER A 98 -1.97 11.73 6.18
C SER A 98 -2.12 12.27 4.73
N ALA A 99 -2.44 11.39 3.78
CA ALA A 99 -2.59 11.70 2.36
C ALA A 99 -3.94 12.37 2.02
N CYS A 100 -5.00 12.11 2.79
CA CYS A 100 -6.31 12.73 2.59
C CYS A 100 -6.33 14.25 2.85
N LYS A 101 -5.20 14.86 3.25
CA LYS A 101 -5.08 16.29 3.52
C LYS A 101 -4.72 17.05 2.25
N LYS A 102 -5.52 18.07 1.92
CA LYS A 102 -5.18 19.05 0.88
C LYS A 102 -3.94 19.82 1.33
N THR A 103 -2.79 19.51 0.75
CA THR A 103 -1.57 20.27 1.01
C THR A 103 -1.34 21.27 -0.11
N LEU A 104 -1.31 22.56 0.23
CA LEU A 104 -1.20 23.70 -0.68
C LEU A 104 0.12 23.75 -1.49
N CYS A 105 0.99 22.75 -1.38
CA CYS A 105 2.38 22.81 -1.81
C CYS A 105 2.88 21.51 -2.48
N GLU A 106 1.97 20.70 -3.04
CA GLU A 106 2.33 19.49 -3.79
C GLU A 106 2.11 19.73 -5.28
N THR A 107 3.13 19.44 -6.10
CA THR A 107 2.99 19.45 -7.56
C THR A 107 2.49 18.07 -8.00
N PRO A 108 1.22 17.94 -8.42
CA PRO A 108 0.72 16.67 -8.92
C PRO A 108 1.45 16.30 -10.22
N ILE A 109 1.81 15.03 -10.36
CA ILE A 109 2.40 14.48 -11.58
C ILE A 109 1.35 13.62 -12.25
N SER A 110 1.04 13.90 -13.52
CA SER A 110 0.26 12.97 -14.33
C SER A 110 1.11 11.74 -14.64
N CYS A 111 0.50 10.55 -14.67
CA CYS A 111 1.17 9.30 -15.05
C CYS A 111 1.87 9.40 -16.42
N GLN A 112 1.30 10.18 -17.34
CA GLN A 112 1.85 10.43 -18.67
C GLN A 112 3.14 11.25 -18.66
N GLU A 113 3.41 11.95 -17.57
CA GLU A 113 4.53 12.88 -17.41
C GLU A 113 5.60 12.34 -16.48
N ILE A 114 5.50 11.06 -16.10
CA ILE A 114 6.37 10.47 -15.06
C ILE A 114 7.86 10.52 -15.44
N PHE A 115 8.17 10.45 -16.74
CA PHE A 115 9.52 10.59 -17.32
C PHE A 115 9.83 11.99 -17.88
N LYS A 116 8.86 12.92 -17.87
CA LYS A 116 9.10 14.29 -18.36
C LYS A 116 9.91 15.07 -17.33
N VAL A 117 10.92 15.79 -17.80
CA VAL A 117 11.74 16.66 -16.98
C VAL A 117 10.90 17.88 -16.55
N LEU A 118 10.85 18.17 -15.24
CA LEU A 118 10.17 19.36 -14.72
C LEU A 118 11.01 20.61 -15.03
N PRO A 119 10.41 21.82 -15.11
CA PRO A 119 11.12 23.05 -15.50
C PRO A 119 12.41 23.34 -14.71
N ASP A 120 12.48 22.86 -13.46
CA ASP A 120 13.59 23.10 -12.53
C ASP A 120 14.68 21.99 -12.55
N GLN A 121 14.50 20.91 -13.32
CA GLN A 121 15.44 19.78 -13.39
C GLN A 121 16.24 19.82 -14.71
N GLN A 122 17.56 19.66 -14.63
CA GLN A 122 18.46 19.62 -15.81
C GLN A 122 18.88 18.19 -16.23
N ARG A 123 18.61 17.17 -15.40
CA ARG A 123 19.05 15.80 -15.65
C ARG A 123 17.94 14.97 -16.33
N PRO A 124 18.27 14.14 -17.33
CA PRO A 124 17.32 13.21 -17.92
C PRO A 124 16.88 12.18 -16.88
N ILE A 125 15.60 11.81 -16.92
CA ILE A 125 15.01 10.84 -15.98
C ILE A 125 14.92 9.50 -16.68
N ARG A 126 15.68 8.52 -16.20
CA ARG A 126 15.72 7.17 -16.76
C ARG A 126 15.01 6.18 -15.85
N VAL A 127 15.26 6.25 -14.54
CA VAL A 127 14.72 5.32 -13.55
C VAL A 127 13.74 6.03 -12.63
N VAL A 128 12.47 5.62 -12.72
CA VAL A 128 11.38 6.10 -11.86
C VAL A 128 10.98 5.01 -10.90
N LEU A 129 10.96 5.32 -9.59
CA LEU A 129 10.42 4.46 -8.56
C LEU A 129 9.13 5.03 -7.99
N THR A 130 8.02 4.36 -8.27
CA THR A 130 6.70 4.71 -7.75
C THR A 130 6.35 3.86 -6.55
N TYR A 131 6.11 4.49 -5.40
CA TYR A 131 5.70 3.78 -4.20
C TYR A 131 4.34 4.23 -3.68
N GLY A 132 3.73 3.38 -2.87
CA GLY A 132 2.46 3.65 -2.21
C GLY A 132 2.00 2.44 -1.40
N VAL A 133 1.04 2.64 -0.50
CA VAL A 133 0.50 1.57 0.35
C VAL A 133 -0.13 0.43 -0.47
N ALA A 134 -0.36 -0.74 0.13
CA ALA A 134 -1.10 -1.79 -0.58
C ALA A 134 -2.50 -1.31 -0.98
N GLY A 135 -3.04 -1.94 -2.02
CA GLY A 135 -4.39 -1.63 -2.52
C GLY A 135 -4.56 -0.25 -3.16
N ILE A 136 -3.55 0.64 -3.10
CA ILE A 136 -3.65 2.03 -3.56
C ILE A 136 -3.81 2.19 -5.07
N GLY A 137 -3.67 1.10 -5.83
CA GLY A 137 -3.86 1.08 -7.28
C GLY A 137 -2.59 1.13 -8.12
N LYS A 138 -1.39 0.88 -7.55
CA LYS A 138 -0.11 0.86 -8.30
C LYS A 138 -0.15 -0.06 -9.54
N THR A 139 -0.59 -1.30 -9.38
CA THR A 139 -0.73 -2.24 -10.50
C THR A 139 -1.77 -1.76 -11.52
N PHE A 140 -2.90 -1.19 -11.08
CA PHE A 140 -3.92 -0.64 -11.99
C PHE A 140 -3.39 0.57 -12.77
N LEU A 141 -2.53 1.39 -12.14
CA LEU A 141 -1.85 2.51 -12.78
C LEU A 141 -0.94 2.02 -13.92
N VAL A 142 -0.13 1.00 -13.64
CA VAL A 142 0.74 0.36 -14.64
C VAL A 142 -0.08 -0.28 -15.77
N GLN A 143 -1.15 -1.00 -15.43
CA GLN A 143 -2.05 -1.60 -16.41
C GLN A 143 -2.72 -0.55 -17.28
N LYS A 144 -3.19 0.56 -16.70
CA LYS A 144 -3.78 1.67 -17.44
C LYS A 144 -2.77 2.31 -18.39
N PHE A 145 -1.56 2.59 -17.93
CA PHE A 145 -0.49 3.13 -18.76
C PHE A 145 -0.18 2.20 -19.95
N ALA A 146 -0.02 0.91 -19.70
CA ALA A 146 0.25 -0.08 -20.74
C ALA A 146 -0.90 -0.20 -21.74
N LEU A 147 -2.15 -0.12 -21.26
CA LEU A 147 -3.34 -0.13 -22.11
C LEU A 147 -3.42 1.11 -23.00
N ASP A 148 -3.21 2.31 -22.46
CA ASP A 148 -3.25 3.56 -23.22
C ASP A 148 -2.16 3.61 -24.30
N TRP A 149 -0.97 3.12 -23.98
CA TRP A 149 0.11 2.95 -24.95
C TRP A 149 -0.28 1.94 -26.05
N ALA A 150 -0.87 0.81 -25.66
CA ALA A 150 -1.29 -0.22 -26.59
C ALA A 150 -2.43 0.22 -27.53
N GLU A 151 -3.31 1.10 -27.06
CA GLU A 151 -4.41 1.67 -27.85
C GLU A 151 -4.00 2.87 -28.71
N GLY A 152 -2.74 3.33 -28.59
CA GLY A 152 -2.25 4.47 -29.36
C GLY A 152 -2.67 5.83 -28.80
N LEU A 153 -3.21 5.87 -27.58
CA LEU A 153 -3.74 7.10 -26.98
C LEU A 153 -2.61 8.00 -26.46
N GLU A 154 -1.61 7.40 -25.80
CA GLU A 154 -0.57 8.14 -25.07
C GLU A 154 0.82 7.51 -25.24
N ASN A 155 1.88 8.27 -24.94
CA ASN A 155 3.28 7.80 -24.86
C ASN A 155 3.84 7.09 -26.11
N GLN A 156 3.37 7.45 -27.31
CA GLN A 156 3.81 6.84 -28.58
C GLN A 156 5.26 7.14 -28.98
N HIS A 157 5.99 7.97 -28.21
CA HIS A 157 7.43 8.15 -28.35
C HIS A 157 8.24 6.91 -27.91
N ILE A 158 7.60 6.00 -27.17
CA ILE A 158 8.16 4.72 -26.72
C ILE A 158 7.83 3.65 -27.76
N SER A 159 8.86 2.99 -28.30
CA SER A 159 8.71 1.99 -29.35
C SER A 159 8.20 0.65 -28.81
N VAL A 160 8.66 0.26 -27.62
CA VAL A 160 8.41 -1.06 -27.02
C VAL A 160 8.24 -0.92 -25.51
N VAL A 161 7.15 -1.45 -24.96
CA VAL A 161 6.88 -1.52 -23.51
C VAL A 161 6.96 -2.97 -23.05
N VAL A 162 7.87 -3.27 -22.12
CA VAL A 162 8.07 -4.60 -21.54
C VAL A 162 7.59 -4.57 -20.08
N LEU A 163 6.40 -5.12 -19.84
CA LEU A 163 5.83 -5.23 -18.48
C LEU A 163 6.20 -6.58 -17.85
N LEU A 164 6.95 -6.54 -16.76
CA LEU A 164 7.38 -7.70 -15.99
C LEU A 164 6.95 -7.51 -14.53
N SER A 165 6.18 -8.45 -13.97
CA SER A 165 5.90 -8.43 -12.54
C SER A 165 6.95 -9.25 -11.78
N PHE A 166 7.37 -8.77 -10.61
CA PHE A 166 8.28 -9.54 -9.74
C PHE A 166 7.69 -10.89 -9.31
N ARG A 167 6.36 -11.01 -9.27
CA ARG A 167 5.67 -12.30 -9.05
C ARG A 167 6.05 -13.32 -10.11
N GLU A 168 6.13 -12.88 -11.36
CA GLU A 168 6.43 -13.72 -12.50
C GLU A 168 7.93 -14.02 -12.59
N LEU A 169 8.77 -13.02 -12.31
CA LEU A 169 10.22 -13.18 -12.25
C LEU A 169 10.65 -14.17 -11.16
N ASN A 170 9.91 -14.26 -10.06
CA ASN A 170 10.17 -15.27 -9.02
C ASN A 170 10.06 -16.71 -9.53
N LEU A 171 9.26 -16.98 -10.57
CA LEU A 171 9.04 -18.34 -11.09
C LEU A 171 10.22 -18.87 -11.92
N VAL A 172 11.09 -17.99 -12.37
CA VAL A 172 12.25 -18.27 -13.22
C VAL A 172 13.57 -17.89 -12.53
N ARG A 173 13.53 -17.57 -11.23
CA ARG A 173 14.67 -17.07 -10.46
C ARG A 173 15.86 -18.04 -10.36
N ASP A 174 15.59 -19.34 -10.45
CA ASP A 174 16.58 -20.41 -10.25
C ASP A 174 17.33 -20.76 -11.54
N GLU A 175 16.92 -20.17 -12.67
CA GLU A 175 17.53 -20.35 -13.99
C GLU A 175 18.40 -19.14 -14.37
N GLN A 176 19.30 -19.34 -15.35
CA GLN A 176 20.13 -18.26 -15.92
C GLN A 176 19.63 -17.90 -17.31
N TYR A 177 19.48 -16.60 -17.53
CA TYR A 177 19.03 -16.05 -18.81
C TYR A 177 19.96 -14.93 -19.25
N SER A 178 20.04 -14.72 -20.55
CA SER A 178 20.39 -13.40 -21.08
C SER A 178 19.16 -12.48 -21.06
N LEU A 179 19.35 -11.15 -21.13
CA LEU A 179 18.21 -10.24 -21.15
C LEU A 179 17.31 -10.48 -22.38
N LEU A 180 17.92 -10.78 -23.53
CA LEU A 180 17.20 -11.13 -24.75
C LEU A 180 16.33 -12.37 -24.56
N GLU A 181 16.90 -13.45 -24.03
CA GLU A 181 16.16 -14.68 -23.74
C GLU A 181 15.03 -14.44 -22.73
N LEU A 182 15.29 -13.65 -21.69
CA LEU A 182 14.27 -13.30 -20.69
C LEU A 182 13.09 -12.57 -21.33
N ILE A 183 13.35 -11.61 -22.23
CA ILE A 183 12.29 -10.92 -22.97
C ILE A 183 11.50 -11.90 -23.84
N HIS A 184 12.17 -12.82 -24.55
CA HIS A 184 11.52 -13.81 -25.42
C HIS A 184 10.67 -14.83 -24.65
N VAL A 185 11.09 -15.20 -23.44
CA VAL A 185 10.33 -16.09 -22.55
C VAL A 185 9.00 -15.44 -22.15
N PHE A 186 9.03 -14.15 -21.81
CA PHE A 186 7.84 -13.43 -21.34
C PHE A 186 6.97 -12.90 -22.49
N TYR A 187 7.59 -12.61 -23.63
CA TYR A 187 6.95 -12.09 -24.83
C TYR A 187 7.43 -12.89 -26.06
N PRO A 188 6.86 -14.07 -26.32
CA PRO A 188 7.23 -14.90 -27.47
C PRO A 188 7.06 -14.19 -28.81
N THR A 189 6.17 -13.20 -28.88
CA THR A 189 5.99 -12.32 -30.05
C THR A 189 7.25 -11.54 -30.43
N LEU A 190 8.18 -11.35 -29.48
CA LEU A 190 9.45 -10.66 -29.69
C LEU A 190 10.59 -11.57 -30.14
N GLN A 191 10.36 -12.88 -30.38
CA GLN A 191 11.40 -13.82 -30.83
C GLN A 191 12.12 -13.40 -32.12
N SER A 192 11.44 -12.64 -32.99
CA SER A 192 12.02 -12.12 -34.24
C SER A 192 12.93 -10.89 -34.05
N VAL A 193 12.99 -10.34 -32.84
CA VAL A 193 13.81 -9.17 -32.49
C VAL A 193 15.21 -9.63 -32.10
N THR A 194 16.21 -9.11 -32.82
CA THR A 194 17.63 -9.35 -32.53
C THR A 194 18.15 -8.37 -31.47
N ALA A 195 19.30 -8.71 -30.87
CA ALA A 195 20.01 -7.85 -29.91
C ALA A 195 20.25 -6.44 -30.46
N GLU A 196 20.70 -6.34 -31.72
CA GLU A 196 20.97 -5.08 -32.41
C GLU A 196 19.72 -4.19 -32.51
N LYS A 197 18.56 -4.77 -32.84
CA LYS A 197 17.30 -4.03 -32.93
C LYS A 197 16.85 -3.51 -31.56
N LEU A 198 16.99 -4.31 -30.51
CA LEU A 198 16.68 -3.89 -29.14
C LEU A 198 17.52 -2.68 -28.70
N THR A 199 18.81 -2.65 -29.05
CA THR A 199 19.69 -1.53 -28.66
C THR A 199 19.33 -0.19 -29.29
N VAL A 200 18.62 -0.18 -30.42
CA VAL A 200 18.21 1.03 -31.15
C VAL A 200 16.78 1.47 -30.79
N CYS A 201 16.01 0.63 -30.09
CA CYS A 201 14.63 0.93 -29.72
C CYS A 201 14.53 1.83 -28.48
N ASN A 202 13.55 2.73 -28.48
CA ASN A 202 13.12 3.41 -27.24
C ASN A 202 12.33 2.42 -26.39
N LEU A 203 13.03 1.75 -25.48
CA LEU A 203 12.49 0.72 -24.60
C LEU A 203 12.03 1.31 -23.26
N LEU A 204 10.87 0.86 -22.80
CA LEU A 204 10.43 1.04 -21.41
C LEU A 204 10.26 -0.32 -20.75
N PHE A 205 11.01 -0.57 -19.68
CA PHE A 205 10.78 -1.68 -18.78
C PHE A 205 9.92 -1.22 -17.61
N ILE A 206 8.81 -1.92 -17.36
CA ILE A 206 7.97 -1.71 -16.19
C ILE A 206 8.10 -2.93 -15.28
N PHE A 207 8.66 -2.74 -14.09
CA PHE A 207 8.79 -3.75 -13.05
C PHE A 207 7.74 -3.54 -11.96
N ASP A 208 6.65 -4.32 -12.01
CA ASP A 208 5.53 -4.18 -11.06
C ASP A 208 5.71 -5.07 -9.82
N GLY A 209 5.60 -4.48 -8.63
CA GLY A 209 5.50 -5.19 -7.36
C GLY A 209 6.84 -5.61 -6.74
N LEU A 210 7.83 -4.71 -6.63
CA LEU A 210 9.13 -5.02 -6.01
C LEU A 210 9.01 -5.60 -4.58
N ASP A 211 7.99 -5.21 -3.83
CA ASP A 211 7.71 -5.77 -2.50
C ASP A 211 7.43 -7.28 -2.50
N GLU A 212 7.12 -7.84 -3.65
CA GLU A 212 6.79 -9.25 -3.84
C GLU A 212 7.98 -10.04 -4.41
N SER A 213 9.13 -9.36 -4.61
CA SER A 213 10.37 -9.97 -5.07
C SER A 213 10.95 -10.92 -4.02
N ARG A 214 11.33 -12.12 -4.45
CA ARG A 214 12.20 -13.03 -3.69
C ARG A 214 13.64 -13.00 -4.21
N LEU A 215 13.95 -12.08 -5.13
CA LEU A 215 15.27 -11.90 -5.70
C LEU A 215 16.13 -11.06 -4.75
N LEU A 216 17.34 -11.52 -4.45
CA LEU A 216 18.31 -10.76 -3.69
C LEU A 216 19.04 -9.77 -4.62
N LEU A 217 18.54 -8.53 -4.70
CA LEU A 217 19.14 -7.46 -5.51
C LEU A 217 20.44 -6.97 -4.86
N ASN A 218 21.59 -7.45 -5.34
CA ASN A 218 22.89 -7.08 -4.79
C ASN A 218 23.55 -5.97 -5.64
N PHE A 219 23.67 -4.78 -5.04
CA PHE A 219 24.28 -3.61 -5.69
C PHE A 219 25.77 -3.39 -5.36
N ASN A 220 26.38 -4.23 -4.51
CA ASN A 220 27.75 -4.02 -4.02
C ASN A 220 28.77 -4.99 -4.60
N ASN A 221 28.39 -6.25 -4.87
CA ASN A 221 29.33 -7.28 -5.30
C ASN A 221 28.69 -8.17 -6.39
N ARG A 222 28.56 -7.64 -7.61
CA ARG A 222 27.88 -8.28 -8.74
C ARG A 222 28.80 -8.52 -9.93
N LYS A 223 28.44 -9.48 -10.78
CA LYS A 223 29.02 -9.64 -12.12
C LYS A 223 28.56 -8.49 -13.01
N LEU A 224 29.49 -7.81 -13.68
CA LEU A 224 29.18 -6.80 -14.68
C LEU A 224 28.60 -7.48 -15.93
N VAL A 225 27.40 -7.07 -16.31
CA VAL A 225 26.70 -7.56 -17.52
C VAL A 225 26.34 -6.34 -18.36
N SER A 226 26.90 -6.27 -19.56
CA SER A 226 26.69 -5.16 -20.50
C SER A 226 26.12 -5.62 -21.85
N ASP A 227 26.28 -6.90 -22.18
CA ASP A 227 25.72 -7.52 -23.38
C ASP A 227 24.36 -8.16 -23.09
N VAL A 228 23.36 -7.85 -23.93
CA VAL A 228 21.99 -8.39 -23.83
C VAL A 228 21.91 -9.89 -24.10
N THR A 229 22.96 -10.51 -24.67
CA THR A 229 23.09 -11.94 -24.95
C THR A 229 23.87 -12.70 -23.87
N GLN A 230 24.52 -11.99 -22.94
CA GLN A 230 25.28 -12.61 -21.86
C GLN A 230 24.34 -13.21 -20.81
N LYS A 231 24.49 -14.52 -20.54
CA LYS A 231 23.72 -15.21 -19.50
C LYS A 231 24.18 -14.85 -18.10
N SER A 232 23.21 -14.59 -17.24
CA SER A 232 23.38 -14.23 -15.84
C SER A 232 22.12 -14.54 -15.03
N THR A 233 22.19 -14.35 -13.72
CA THR A 233 20.99 -14.47 -12.88
C THR A 233 20.04 -13.30 -13.11
N ILE A 234 18.75 -13.46 -12.84
CA ILE A 234 17.77 -12.37 -12.99
C ILE A 234 18.15 -11.17 -12.11
N SER A 235 18.65 -11.39 -10.90
CA SER A 235 19.11 -10.32 -10.01
C SER A 235 20.25 -9.50 -10.64
N GLU A 236 21.23 -10.17 -11.26
CA GLU A 236 22.32 -9.49 -11.97
C GLU A 236 21.82 -8.70 -13.18
N LEU A 237 20.89 -9.26 -13.97
CA LEU A 237 20.32 -8.56 -15.11
C LEU A 237 19.58 -7.28 -14.68
N LEU A 238 18.71 -7.38 -13.66
CA LEU A 238 17.93 -6.25 -13.17
C LEU A 238 18.81 -5.15 -12.56
N THR A 239 19.80 -5.52 -11.75
CA THR A 239 20.71 -4.54 -11.13
C THR A 239 21.56 -3.82 -12.17
N ASN A 240 22.11 -4.54 -13.16
CA ASN A 240 22.85 -3.92 -14.26
C ASN A 240 21.97 -3.06 -15.18
N LEU A 241 20.71 -3.45 -15.38
CA LEU A 241 19.73 -2.64 -16.10
C LEU A 241 19.42 -1.35 -15.32
N MET A 242 19.15 -1.42 -14.01
CA MET A 242 18.86 -0.23 -13.19
C MET A 242 20.01 0.77 -13.17
N GLU A 243 21.25 0.32 -13.10
CA GLU A 243 22.42 1.21 -13.13
C GLU A 243 22.79 1.73 -14.52
N GLY A 244 22.24 1.14 -15.59
CA GLY A 244 22.54 1.54 -16.97
C GLY A 244 23.78 0.86 -17.57
N ASN A 245 24.35 -0.16 -16.92
CA ASN A 245 25.40 -0.99 -17.54
C ASN A 245 24.83 -1.81 -18.71
N LEU A 246 23.55 -2.19 -18.60
CA LEU A 246 22.79 -2.92 -19.61
C LEU A 246 21.69 -2.00 -20.15
N LEU A 247 21.62 -1.81 -21.47
CA LEU A 247 20.67 -0.90 -22.15
C LEU A 247 20.60 0.50 -21.49
N PRO A 248 21.67 1.32 -21.61
CA PRO A 248 21.75 2.64 -20.95
C PRO A 248 20.63 3.60 -21.38
N SER A 249 20.13 3.48 -22.61
CA SER A 249 19.05 4.33 -23.13
C SER A 249 17.63 3.88 -22.75
N ALA A 250 17.47 2.71 -22.11
CA ALA A 250 16.14 2.21 -21.74
C ALA A 250 15.57 2.94 -20.52
N LEU A 251 14.29 3.30 -20.59
CA LEU A 251 13.52 3.82 -19.46
C LEU A 251 13.10 2.68 -18.54
N ILE A 252 13.07 2.94 -17.24
CA ILE A 252 12.73 1.96 -16.23
C ILE A 252 11.71 2.56 -15.27
N TRP A 253 10.58 1.89 -15.11
CA TRP A 253 9.57 2.22 -14.13
C TRP A 253 9.38 1.07 -13.15
N ILE A 254 9.55 1.32 -11.85
CA ILE A 254 9.43 0.31 -10.81
C ILE A 254 8.30 0.71 -9.87
N THR A 255 7.42 -0.24 -9.51
CA THR A 255 6.42 -0.02 -8.46
C THR A 255 6.74 -0.82 -7.21
N SER A 256 6.47 -0.25 -6.03
CA SER A 256 6.73 -0.95 -4.75
C SER A 256 5.88 -0.45 -3.58
N ARG A 257 5.82 -1.21 -2.49
CA ARG A 257 5.43 -0.69 -1.18
C ARG A 257 6.62 0.02 -0.51
N PRO A 258 6.37 1.03 0.36
CA PRO A 258 7.44 1.76 1.04
C PRO A 258 8.50 0.88 1.72
N ALA A 259 8.07 -0.25 2.33
CA ALA A 259 8.96 -1.14 3.05
C ALA A 259 10.02 -1.84 2.18
N ALA A 260 9.78 -1.96 0.87
CA ALA A 260 10.70 -2.61 -0.07
C ALA A 260 11.49 -1.63 -0.95
N VAL A 261 11.22 -0.32 -0.84
CA VAL A 261 11.96 0.73 -1.56
C VAL A 261 13.45 0.72 -1.19
N SER A 262 13.78 0.42 0.07
CA SER A 262 15.15 0.36 0.57
C SER A 262 16.01 -0.72 -0.08
N GLN A 263 15.41 -1.67 -0.80
CA GLN A 263 16.16 -2.67 -1.56
C GLN A 263 16.94 -2.05 -2.73
N ILE A 264 16.51 -0.87 -3.23
CA ILE A 264 17.16 -0.16 -4.32
C ILE A 264 17.93 1.03 -3.74
N PRO A 265 19.25 1.13 -3.97
CA PRO A 265 20.02 2.29 -3.55
C PRO A 265 19.49 3.59 -4.17
N PRO A 266 19.41 4.71 -3.42
CA PRO A 266 18.93 5.99 -3.95
C PRO A 266 19.72 6.49 -5.16
N LYS A 267 21.00 6.13 -5.27
CA LYS A 267 21.86 6.46 -6.43
C LYS A 267 21.40 5.86 -7.77
N CYS A 268 20.56 4.82 -7.72
CA CYS A 268 20.05 4.12 -8.91
C CYS A 268 18.69 4.66 -9.37
N VAL A 269 18.12 5.64 -8.68
CA VAL A 269 16.78 6.17 -8.93
C VAL A 269 16.89 7.65 -9.24
N ASP A 270 16.43 8.06 -10.43
CA ASP A 270 16.47 9.47 -10.85
C ASP A 270 15.28 10.25 -10.29
N ARG A 271 14.12 9.60 -10.20
CA ARG A 271 12.89 10.20 -9.66
C ARG A 271 12.11 9.21 -8.80
N MET A 272 11.63 9.68 -7.66
CA MET A 272 10.65 8.97 -6.84
C MET A 272 9.28 9.62 -6.98
N THR A 273 8.22 8.82 -6.99
CA THR A 273 6.83 9.33 -6.99
C THR A 273 5.99 8.58 -5.97
N GLU A 274 5.08 9.26 -5.30
CA GLU A 274 4.17 8.67 -4.31
C GLU A 274 2.73 8.64 -4.84
N VAL A 275 2.11 7.45 -4.81
CA VAL A 275 0.68 7.30 -5.07
C VAL A 275 -0.08 7.49 -3.76
N ARG A 276 -0.87 8.56 -3.68
CA ARG A 276 -1.66 8.94 -2.49
C ARG A 276 -3.06 8.34 -2.46
N GLY A 277 -3.52 7.79 -3.59
CA GLY A 277 -4.87 7.21 -3.74
C GLY A 277 -5.89 8.20 -4.28
N PHE A 278 -7.14 8.08 -3.80
CA PHE A 278 -8.24 8.94 -4.21
C PHE A 278 -8.40 10.18 -3.32
N THR A 279 -8.42 11.35 -3.95
CA THR A 279 -8.95 12.58 -3.37
C THR A 279 -10.45 12.48 -3.16
N ASP A 280 -11.04 13.38 -2.36
CA ASP A 280 -12.48 13.38 -2.11
C ASP A 280 -13.35 13.50 -3.37
N SER A 281 -12.80 14.14 -4.42
CA SER A 281 -13.46 14.21 -5.74
C SER A 281 -13.41 12.86 -6.47
N GLN A 282 -12.25 12.20 -6.48
CA GLN A 282 -12.05 10.88 -7.08
C GLN A 282 -12.83 9.79 -6.34
N LYS A 283 -12.98 9.86 -5.01
CA LYS A 283 -13.86 8.97 -4.24
C LYS A 283 -15.30 9.01 -4.77
N GLN A 284 -15.84 10.22 -4.96
CA GLN A 284 -17.20 10.40 -5.47
C GLN A 284 -17.33 9.89 -6.91
N GLU A 285 -16.34 10.14 -7.75
CA GLU A 285 -16.31 9.66 -9.13
C GLU A 285 -16.31 8.13 -9.19
N TYR A 286 -15.47 7.47 -8.37
CA TYR A 286 -15.41 6.02 -8.28
C TYR A 286 -16.79 5.41 -7.97
N PHE A 287 -17.45 5.87 -6.90
CA PHE A 287 -18.77 5.34 -6.53
C PHE A 287 -19.87 5.68 -7.54
N ARG A 288 -19.71 6.74 -8.35
CA ARG A 288 -20.64 7.05 -9.45
C ARG A 288 -20.41 6.13 -10.66
N ARG A 289 -19.17 5.75 -10.95
CA ARG A 289 -18.84 4.83 -12.05
C ARG A 289 -19.30 3.41 -11.76
N ILE A 290 -19.09 2.94 -10.52
CA ILE A 290 -19.45 1.59 -10.10
C ILE A 290 -20.99 1.40 -10.06
N PHE A 291 -21.72 2.38 -9.55
CA PHE A 291 -23.18 2.29 -9.41
C PHE A 291 -23.91 3.05 -10.50
N ARG A 292 -24.55 2.31 -11.43
CA ARG A 292 -25.44 2.91 -12.44
C ARG A 292 -26.64 3.65 -11.82
N ASN A 293 -27.10 3.19 -10.65
CA ASN A 293 -28.17 3.84 -9.91
C ASN A 293 -27.62 5.04 -9.10
N LYS A 294 -27.95 6.25 -9.54
CA LYS A 294 -27.54 7.51 -8.90
C LYS A 294 -28.06 7.64 -7.46
N GLU A 295 -29.26 7.14 -7.17
CA GLU A 295 -29.85 7.20 -5.83
C GLU A 295 -29.07 6.31 -4.85
N LEU A 296 -28.78 5.08 -5.26
CA LEU A 296 -27.95 4.13 -4.48
C LEU A 296 -26.56 4.72 -4.20
N SER A 297 -25.90 5.26 -5.23
CA SER A 297 -24.60 5.93 -5.12
C SER A 297 -24.64 7.09 -4.11
N SER A 298 -25.69 7.92 -4.17
CA SER A 298 -25.86 9.06 -3.26
C SER A 298 -26.08 8.62 -1.80
N ARG A 299 -26.86 7.55 -1.57
CA ARG A 299 -27.12 7.00 -0.23
C ARG A 299 -25.85 6.41 0.38
N ILE A 300 -25.06 5.68 -0.42
CA ILE A 300 -23.76 5.13 0.00
C ILE A 300 -22.80 6.25 0.37
N LEU A 301 -22.65 7.25 -0.50
CA LEU A 301 -21.77 8.41 -0.21
C LEU A 301 -22.22 9.19 1.02
N SER A 302 -23.53 9.33 1.22
CA SER A 302 -24.09 9.97 2.43
C SER A 302 -23.72 9.17 3.68
N HIS A 303 -23.92 7.84 3.67
CA HIS A 303 -23.54 6.97 4.78
C HIS A 303 -22.04 7.06 5.08
N LEU A 304 -21.19 6.98 4.06
CA LEU A 304 -19.74 7.09 4.25
C LEU A 304 -19.34 8.43 4.87
N LYS A 305 -19.97 9.54 4.44
CA LYS A 305 -19.71 10.86 5.06
C LYS A 305 -20.11 10.93 6.54
N THR A 306 -21.07 10.12 6.99
CA THR A 306 -21.40 10.03 8.43
C THR A 306 -20.34 9.30 9.25
N SER A 307 -19.63 8.33 8.66
CA SER A 307 -18.54 7.59 9.30
C SER A 307 -17.18 8.06 8.77
N ARG A 308 -16.56 9.01 9.49
CA ARG A 308 -15.28 9.61 9.08
C ARG A 308 -14.18 8.56 8.89
N SER A 309 -14.12 7.53 9.72
CA SER A 309 -13.14 6.44 9.59
C SER A 309 -13.30 5.68 8.27
N LEU A 310 -14.52 5.24 7.93
CA LEU A 310 -14.80 4.54 6.67
C LEU A 310 -14.52 5.45 5.45
N TYR A 311 -14.85 6.73 5.52
CA TYR A 311 -14.60 7.69 4.44
C TYR A 311 -13.12 7.96 4.20
N ILE A 312 -12.30 8.05 5.25
CA ILE A 312 -10.85 8.18 5.12
C ILE A 312 -10.26 6.94 4.46
N MET A 313 -10.74 5.76 4.85
CA MET A 313 -10.27 4.49 4.30
C MET A 313 -10.58 4.35 2.81
N CYS A 314 -11.69 4.93 2.34
CA CYS A 314 -11.99 5.06 0.91
C CYS A 314 -10.98 5.95 0.14
N GLY A 315 -9.95 6.51 0.78
CA GLY A 315 -8.76 7.01 0.07
C GLY A 315 -8.02 5.90 -0.68
N ILE A 316 -8.12 4.64 -0.24
CA ILE A 316 -7.57 3.49 -0.97
C ILE A 316 -8.66 2.88 -1.87
N PRO A 317 -8.39 2.68 -3.18
CA PRO A 317 -9.34 2.07 -4.11
C PRO A 317 -9.86 0.69 -3.66
N VAL A 318 -9.03 -0.17 -3.08
CA VAL A 318 -9.49 -1.49 -2.61
C VAL A 318 -10.57 -1.41 -1.53
N TYR A 319 -10.47 -0.43 -0.62
CA TYR A 319 -11.51 -0.19 0.39
C TYR A 319 -12.80 0.34 -0.26
N CYS A 320 -12.69 1.13 -1.33
CA CYS A 320 -13.86 1.56 -2.09
C CYS A 320 -14.56 0.36 -2.74
N CYS A 321 -13.81 -0.59 -3.29
CA CYS A 321 -14.36 -1.83 -3.85
C CYS A 321 -15.08 -2.68 -2.79
N ILE A 322 -14.44 -2.91 -1.64
CA ILE A 322 -15.05 -3.68 -0.53
C ILE A 322 -16.33 -2.98 -0.04
N THR A 323 -16.25 -1.68 0.20
CA THR A 323 -17.36 -0.85 0.69
C THR A 323 -18.52 -0.83 -0.30
N ALA A 324 -18.22 -0.64 -1.59
CA ALA A 324 -19.22 -0.67 -2.64
C ALA A 324 -19.96 -2.01 -2.62
N ARG A 325 -19.23 -3.12 -2.57
CA ARG A 325 -19.83 -4.46 -2.63
C ARG A 325 -20.71 -4.77 -1.42
N VAL A 326 -20.24 -4.43 -0.22
CA VAL A 326 -21.00 -4.65 1.02
C VAL A 326 -22.27 -3.82 1.04
N LEU A 327 -22.14 -2.51 0.81
CA LEU A 327 -23.28 -1.60 0.89
C LEU A 327 -24.27 -1.82 -0.24
N GLU A 328 -23.83 -2.20 -1.44
CA GLU A 328 -24.72 -2.60 -2.53
C GLU A 328 -25.58 -3.80 -2.11
N HIS A 329 -24.95 -4.86 -1.58
CA HIS A 329 -25.69 -6.06 -1.15
C HIS A 329 -26.69 -5.74 -0.03
N MET A 330 -26.27 -5.00 0.99
CA MET A 330 -27.15 -4.67 2.14
C MET A 330 -28.28 -3.71 1.78
N LEU A 331 -28.08 -2.79 0.82
CA LEU A 331 -29.11 -1.83 0.41
C LEU A 331 -30.08 -2.38 -0.64
N THR A 332 -29.69 -3.43 -1.36
CA THR A 332 -30.52 -4.08 -2.38
C THR A 332 -31.28 -5.29 -1.87
N THR A 333 -30.80 -5.92 -0.80
CA THR A 333 -31.54 -6.98 -0.09
C THR A 333 -32.51 -6.37 0.92
N GLU A 334 -33.66 -7.02 1.17
CA GLU A 334 -34.64 -6.57 2.18
C GLU A 334 -34.16 -6.74 3.63
N GLU A 335 -32.86 -6.99 3.85
CA GLU A 335 -32.25 -7.06 5.17
C GLU A 335 -32.25 -5.65 5.78
N ARG A 336 -33.23 -5.37 6.65
CA ARG A 336 -33.34 -4.14 7.47
C ARG A 336 -32.20 -4.00 8.51
N ALA A 337 -31.02 -4.54 8.24
CA ALA A 337 -29.87 -4.45 9.10
C ALA A 337 -29.31 -3.02 9.12
N GLU A 338 -28.76 -2.60 10.26
CA GLU A 338 -28.01 -1.34 10.33
C GLU A 338 -26.77 -1.43 9.43
N LEU A 339 -26.49 -0.34 8.70
CA LEU A 339 -25.31 -0.26 7.86
C LEU A 339 -24.03 -0.29 8.71
N PRO A 340 -22.94 -0.91 8.23
CA PRO A 340 -21.67 -0.98 8.95
C PRO A 340 -21.15 0.40 9.34
N LYS A 341 -20.79 0.57 10.62
CA LYS A 341 -20.25 1.83 11.17
C LYS A 341 -18.74 1.78 11.37
N THR A 342 -18.21 0.59 11.69
CA THR A 342 -16.79 0.33 11.95
C THR A 342 -16.13 -0.45 10.80
N LEU A 343 -14.80 -0.52 10.79
CA LEU A 343 -14.10 -1.35 9.81
C LEU A 343 -14.39 -2.84 10.06
N THR A 344 -14.43 -3.26 11.32
CA THR A 344 -14.74 -4.64 11.67
C THR A 344 -16.13 -5.03 11.17
N ASP A 345 -17.13 -4.17 11.35
CA ASP A 345 -18.48 -4.42 10.81
C ASP A 345 -18.44 -4.54 9.27
N MET A 346 -17.70 -3.67 8.59
CA MET A 346 -17.58 -3.68 7.13
C MET A 346 -16.94 -4.99 6.64
N TYR A 347 -15.87 -5.45 7.31
CA TYR A 347 -15.17 -6.69 6.96
C TYR A 347 -15.96 -7.94 7.32
N SER A 348 -16.68 -7.93 8.45
CA SER A 348 -17.62 -8.99 8.82
C SER A 348 -18.68 -9.17 7.74
N HIS A 349 -19.32 -8.07 7.30
CA HIS A 349 -20.30 -8.09 6.21
C HIS A 349 -19.68 -8.33 4.83
N PHE A 350 -18.39 -8.04 4.64
CA PHE A 350 -17.69 -8.43 3.41
C PHE A 350 -17.56 -9.95 3.32
N LEU A 351 -17.07 -10.60 4.39
CA LEU A 351 -16.94 -12.06 4.45
C LEU A 351 -18.32 -12.74 4.30
N LEU A 352 -19.25 -12.33 5.15
CA LEU A 352 -20.61 -11.91 4.79
C LEU A 352 -21.18 -12.31 3.41
N VAL A 353 -21.02 -11.32 2.54
CA VAL A 353 -21.45 -11.28 1.16
C VAL A 353 -20.71 -12.30 0.29
N GLN A 354 -19.42 -12.57 0.56
CA GLN A 354 -18.65 -13.52 -0.24
C GLN A 354 -19.17 -14.96 -0.11
N ILE A 355 -19.52 -15.38 1.11
CA ILE A 355 -20.04 -16.74 1.33
C ILE A 355 -21.45 -16.89 0.76
N LYS A 356 -22.33 -15.90 0.94
CA LYS A 356 -23.66 -15.89 0.30
C LYS A 356 -23.56 -16.01 -1.22
N LYS A 357 -22.62 -15.30 -1.84
CA LYS A 357 -22.35 -15.41 -3.29
C LYS A 357 -21.96 -16.84 -3.66
N LYS A 358 -21.04 -17.47 -2.93
CA LYS A 358 -20.64 -18.88 -3.15
C LYS A 358 -21.83 -19.83 -3.21
N HIS A 359 -22.73 -19.76 -2.25
CA HIS A 359 -23.92 -20.61 -2.24
C HIS A 359 -24.85 -20.32 -3.42
N LYS A 360 -25.07 -19.05 -3.76
CA LYS A 360 -25.86 -18.68 -4.93
C LYS A 360 -25.30 -19.29 -6.23
N TYR A 361 -23.97 -19.41 -6.35
CA TYR A 361 -23.32 -20.06 -7.49
C TYR A 361 -23.52 -21.59 -7.53
N HIS A 362 -23.51 -22.27 -6.38
CA HIS A 362 -23.59 -23.74 -6.33
C HIS A 362 -25.02 -24.29 -6.23
N THR A 363 -25.92 -23.65 -5.50
CA THR A 363 -27.27 -24.15 -5.20
C THR A 363 -28.40 -23.30 -5.78
N GLY A 364 -28.12 -22.13 -6.36
CA GLY A 364 -29.14 -21.26 -6.98
C GLY A 364 -30.08 -20.54 -6.00
N GLN A 365 -29.90 -20.73 -4.68
CA GLN A 365 -30.65 -20.06 -3.61
C GLN A 365 -29.72 -19.21 -2.74
N GLU A 366 -30.24 -18.10 -2.23
CA GLU A 366 -29.53 -17.19 -1.33
C GLU A 366 -29.81 -17.60 0.13
N MET A 367 -28.80 -18.09 0.83
CA MET A 367 -28.94 -18.67 2.18
C MET A 367 -28.60 -17.65 3.28
N SER A 368 -29.24 -17.80 4.44
CA SER A 368 -28.93 -17.05 5.66
C SER A 368 -27.65 -17.57 6.33
N TRP A 369 -26.94 -16.71 7.05
CA TRP A 369 -25.72 -17.03 7.80
C TRP A 369 -25.86 -18.14 8.84
N GLN A 370 -27.08 -18.37 9.30
CA GLN A 370 -27.41 -19.41 10.26
C GLN A 370 -27.30 -20.84 9.68
N GLN A 371 -27.02 -20.98 8.37
CA GLN A 371 -26.93 -22.26 7.66
C GLN A 371 -25.59 -22.44 6.92
N LEU A 372 -24.52 -21.83 7.42
CA LEU A 372 -23.15 -22.04 6.90
C LEU A 372 -22.80 -23.52 7.01
N THR A 373 -22.36 -24.16 5.92
CA THR A 373 -22.02 -25.59 5.99
C THR A 373 -20.75 -25.77 6.84
N ASN A 374 -20.64 -26.89 7.56
CA ASN A 374 -19.43 -27.20 8.34
C ASN A 374 -18.17 -27.17 7.45
N ALA A 375 -18.29 -27.50 6.17
CA ALA A 375 -17.22 -27.44 5.18
C ALA A 375 -16.75 -26.00 4.89
N ASP A 376 -17.68 -25.05 4.69
CA ASP A 376 -17.31 -23.64 4.45
C ASP A 376 -16.59 -23.05 5.66
N ARG A 377 -17.04 -23.40 6.88
CA ARG A 377 -16.39 -22.99 8.12
C ARG A 377 -14.97 -23.50 8.18
N GLU A 378 -14.76 -24.78 7.88
CA GLU A 378 -13.44 -25.39 7.92
C GLU A 378 -12.46 -24.70 6.94
N VAL A 379 -12.89 -24.46 5.71
CA VAL A 379 -12.06 -23.78 4.71
C VAL A 379 -11.71 -22.36 5.13
N LEU A 380 -12.67 -21.59 5.66
CA LEU A 380 -12.42 -20.23 6.15
C LEU A 380 -11.44 -20.20 7.33
N LEU A 381 -11.52 -21.17 8.23
CA LEU A 381 -10.58 -21.29 9.35
C LEU A 381 -9.18 -21.66 8.87
N LYS A 382 -9.06 -22.55 7.88
CA LYS A 382 -7.77 -22.87 7.25
C LYS A 382 -7.18 -21.65 6.52
N LEU A 383 -8.01 -20.88 5.82
CA LEU A 383 -7.60 -19.61 5.20
C LEU A 383 -7.17 -18.57 6.24
N GLY A 384 -7.88 -18.48 7.37
CA GLY A 384 -7.49 -17.61 8.48
C GLY A 384 -6.19 -18.05 9.16
N LYS A 385 -5.95 -19.36 9.29
CA LYS A 385 -4.66 -19.92 9.74
C LYS A 385 -3.54 -19.52 8.80
N LEU A 386 -3.70 -19.74 7.50
CA LEU A 386 -2.75 -19.33 6.46
C LEU A 386 -2.49 -17.81 6.52
N ALA A 387 -3.55 -17.01 6.65
CA ALA A 387 -3.44 -15.56 6.78
C ALA A 387 -2.57 -15.16 7.97
N PHE A 388 -2.81 -15.77 9.13
CA PHE A 388 -2.06 -15.51 10.36
C PHE A 388 -0.59 -15.93 10.26
N GLU A 389 -0.29 -17.14 9.76
CA GLU A 389 1.09 -17.62 9.62
C GLU A 389 1.90 -16.75 8.65
N HIS A 390 1.31 -16.36 7.51
CA HIS A 390 1.97 -15.49 6.55
C HIS A 390 2.09 -14.05 7.04
N LEU A 391 1.17 -13.59 7.91
CA LEU A 391 1.24 -12.28 8.54
C LEU A 391 2.46 -12.22 9.48
N GLN A 392 2.68 -13.27 10.28
CA GLN A 392 3.86 -13.40 11.14
C GLN A 392 5.17 -13.50 10.36
N LYS A 393 5.18 -14.29 9.29
CA LYS A 393 6.36 -14.46 8.41
C LYS A 393 6.63 -13.23 7.53
N LYS A 394 5.72 -12.24 7.49
CA LYS A 394 5.73 -11.08 6.58
C LYS A 394 5.77 -11.48 5.10
N ASN A 395 5.16 -12.62 4.79
CA ASN A 395 5.09 -13.15 3.43
C ASN A 395 3.84 -12.62 2.71
N ILE A 396 4.05 -11.96 1.58
CA ILE A 396 2.96 -11.43 0.73
C ILE A 396 2.44 -12.50 -0.24
N LEU A 397 3.35 -13.36 -0.73
CA LEU A 397 3.05 -14.44 -1.69
C LEU A 397 3.16 -15.81 -1.02
N PHE A 398 2.31 -16.72 -1.48
CA PHE A 398 2.34 -18.13 -1.09
C PHE A 398 1.94 -19.04 -2.26
N TYR A 399 2.35 -20.30 -2.17
CA TYR A 399 2.37 -21.27 -3.25
C TYR A 399 1.47 -22.47 -2.92
N ARG A 400 1.42 -23.44 -3.83
CA ARG A 400 0.62 -24.66 -3.63
C ARG A 400 1.04 -25.39 -2.35
N GLU A 401 2.34 -25.46 -2.09
CA GLU A 401 2.91 -26.15 -0.95
C GLU A 401 2.46 -25.50 0.37
N ASP A 402 2.34 -24.18 0.41
CA ASP A 402 1.84 -23.44 1.58
C ASP A 402 0.35 -23.74 1.86
N LEU A 403 -0.46 -23.92 0.80
CA LEU A 403 -1.87 -24.31 0.91
C LEU A 403 -2.01 -25.74 1.44
N GLU A 404 -1.21 -26.66 0.90
CA GLU A 404 -1.19 -28.07 1.32
C GLU A 404 -0.74 -28.21 2.78
N GLN A 405 0.26 -27.43 3.22
CA GLN A 405 0.69 -27.38 4.63
C GLN A 405 -0.42 -26.90 5.57
N CYS A 406 -1.31 -26.02 5.09
CA CYS A 406 -2.49 -25.58 5.84
C CYS A 406 -3.68 -26.55 5.73
N GLY A 407 -3.54 -27.64 4.97
CA GLY A 407 -4.61 -28.62 4.72
C GLY A 407 -5.73 -28.10 3.83
N LEU A 408 -5.46 -27.09 3.00
CA LEU A 408 -6.37 -26.56 1.98
C LEU A 408 -6.17 -27.32 0.67
N ASP A 409 -7.25 -27.90 0.14
CA ASP A 409 -7.20 -28.44 -1.21
C ASP A 409 -7.11 -27.28 -2.22
N VAL A 410 -6.27 -27.46 -3.24
CA VAL A 410 -6.08 -26.52 -4.35
C VAL A 410 -7.40 -26.27 -5.08
N THR A 411 -8.28 -27.28 -5.16
CA THR A 411 -9.61 -27.10 -5.78
C THR A 411 -10.51 -26.21 -4.91
N GLU A 412 -10.54 -26.41 -3.59
CA GLU A 412 -11.26 -25.56 -2.65
C GLU A 412 -10.74 -24.12 -2.66
N ALA A 413 -9.42 -23.93 -2.59
CA ALA A 413 -8.78 -22.63 -2.71
C ALA A 413 -9.08 -21.97 -4.06
N SER A 414 -9.21 -22.76 -5.13
CA SER A 414 -9.59 -22.25 -6.45
C SER A 414 -11.04 -21.78 -6.51
N VAL A 415 -11.97 -22.46 -5.84
CA VAL A 415 -13.37 -22.01 -5.71
C VAL A 415 -13.43 -20.67 -4.99
N TYR A 416 -12.71 -20.52 -3.88
CA TYR A 416 -12.59 -19.21 -3.21
C TYR A 416 -11.88 -18.19 -4.09
N SER A 417 -10.86 -18.56 -4.88
CA SER A 417 -10.24 -17.64 -5.82
C SER A 417 -11.17 -17.21 -6.97
N GLY A 418 -12.16 -18.02 -7.34
CA GLY A 418 -13.08 -17.76 -8.45
C GLY A 418 -14.38 -17.07 -8.02
N VAL A 419 -14.90 -17.42 -6.86
CA VAL A 419 -16.14 -16.86 -6.28
C VAL A 419 -15.83 -15.69 -5.34
N CYS A 420 -14.74 -15.80 -4.58
CA CYS A 420 -14.24 -14.81 -3.64
C CYS A 420 -12.90 -14.25 -4.14
N THR A 421 -12.82 -13.92 -5.44
CA THR A 421 -11.66 -13.25 -6.08
C THR A 421 -11.19 -12.04 -5.29
N GLU A 422 -12.12 -11.41 -4.57
CA GLU A 422 -11.95 -10.24 -3.72
C GLU A 422 -11.24 -10.56 -2.39
N ILE A 423 -11.19 -11.83 -1.95
CA ILE A 423 -10.42 -12.29 -0.78
C ILE A 423 -9.04 -12.80 -1.22
N PHE A 424 -9.03 -13.62 -2.27
CA PHE A 424 -7.91 -14.46 -2.63
C PHE A 424 -7.64 -14.37 -4.15
N LYS A 425 -6.45 -13.92 -4.51
CA LYS A 425 -6.05 -13.77 -5.91
C LYS A 425 -5.26 -14.99 -6.34
N ARG A 426 -5.74 -15.72 -7.34
CA ARG A 426 -4.97 -16.73 -8.08
C ARG A 426 -4.47 -16.09 -9.37
N GLU A 427 -3.16 -16.01 -9.53
CA GLU A 427 -2.56 -15.61 -10.80
C GLU A 427 -1.92 -16.83 -11.46
N SER A 428 -2.41 -17.17 -12.64
CA SER A 428 -1.67 -18.01 -13.57
C SER A 428 -0.75 -17.09 -14.36
N VAL A 429 0.53 -17.10 -14.01
CA VAL A 429 1.57 -16.39 -14.77
C VAL A 429 1.73 -17.04 -16.15
N ILE A 430 2.45 -16.38 -17.07
CA ILE A 430 2.92 -16.89 -18.37
C ILE A 430 3.34 -18.38 -18.32
N PHE A 431 3.90 -18.86 -17.20
CA PHE A 431 4.34 -20.25 -16.99
C PHE A 431 3.24 -21.24 -16.56
N GLN A 432 1.97 -20.84 -16.50
CA GLN A 432 0.84 -21.63 -16.00
C GLN A 432 1.00 -22.14 -14.55
N LYS A 433 2.01 -21.68 -13.82
CA LYS A 433 2.19 -21.96 -12.38
C LYS A 433 1.27 -21.02 -11.58
N PRO A 434 0.38 -21.56 -10.73
CA PRO A 434 -0.49 -20.73 -9.90
C PRO A 434 0.30 -20.12 -8.74
N VAL A 435 0.25 -18.81 -8.61
CA VAL A 435 0.72 -18.07 -7.43
C VAL A 435 -0.50 -17.48 -6.72
N TYR A 436 -0.46 -17.47 -5.39
CA TYR A 436 -1.55 -17.02 -4.57
C TYR A 436 -1.14 -15.86 -3.65
N CYS A 437 -2.06 -14.92 -3.46
CA CYS A 437 -1.92 -13.87 -2.46
C CYS A 437 -3.30 -13.44 -1.94
N PHE A 438 -3.34 -12.83 -0.75
CA PHE A 438 -4.51 -12.06 -0.35
C PHE A 438 -4.59 -10.80 -1.22
N VAL A 439 -5.81 -10.38 -1.57
CA VAL A 439 -6.02 -9.18 -2.40
C VAL A 439 -5.47 -7.92 -1.71
N HIS A 440 -5.56 -7.87 -0.39
CA HIS A 440 -5.08 -6.76 0.42
C HIS A 440 -4.60 -7.21 1.81
N LEU A 441 -3.64 -6.49 2.39
CA LEU A 441 -3.11 -6.78 3.73
C LEU A 441 -4.22 -6.74 4.79
N SER A 442 -5.14 -5.79 4.70
CA SER A 442 -6.25 -5.71 5.66
C SER A 442 -7.20 -6.92 5.61
N ILE A 443 -7.36 -7.58 4.46
CA ILE A 443 -8.13 -8.83 4.36
C ILE A 443 -7.38 -9.95 5.08
N GLN A 444 -6.05 -10.00 4.90
CA GLN A 444 -5.19 -10.94 5.60
C GLN A 444 -5.24 -10.71 7.12
N GLU A 445 -5.09 -9.47 7.59
CA GLU A 445 -5.21 -9.10 9.01
C GLU A 445 -6.60 -9.43 9.58
N PHE A 446 -7.67 -9.20 8.81
CA PHE A 446 -9.02 -9.55 9.24
C PHE A 446 -9.22 -11.05 9.38
N LEU A 447 -8.82 -11.85 8.38
CA LEU A 447 -8.93 -13.31 8.44
C LEU A 447 -8.04 -13.91 9.54
N ALA A 448 -6.86 -13.32 9.75
CA ALA A 448 -5.98 -13.67 10.87
C ALA A 448 -6.65 -13.37 12.21
N ALA A 449 -7.31 -12.22 12.36
CA ALA A 449 -8.05 -11.85 13.58
C ALA A 449 -9.21 -12.80 13.84
N VAL A 450 -9.98 -13.16 12.80
CA VAL A 450 -11.05 -14.16 12.87
C VAL A 450 -10.51 -15.52 13.34
N TYR A 451 -9.39 -15.98 12.79
CA TYR A 451 -8.74 -17.22 13.20
C TYR A 451 -8.24 -17.18 14.65
N MET A 452 -7.58 -16.08 15.04
CA MET A 452 -7.05 -15.94 16.40
C MET A 452 -8.18 -15.90 17.44
N PHE A 453 -9.26 -15.17 17.15
CA PHE A 453 -10.44 -15.15 18.00
C PHE A 453 -11.08 -16.55 18.09
N HIS A 454 -11.17 -17.29 16.98
CA HIS A 454 -11.62 -18.68 16.98
C HIS A 454 -10.71 -19.58 17.85
N CYS A 455 -9.40 -19.41 17.80
CA CYS A 455 -8.47 -20.15 18.66
C CYS A 455 -8.72 -19.87 20.14
N TYR A 456 -8.97 -18.62 20.51
CA TYR A 456 -9.35 -18.22 21.87
C TYR A 456 -10.64 -18.90 22.33
N THR A 457 -11.74 -18.75 21.60
CA THR A 457 -13.05 -19.31 22.00
C THR A 457 -13.07 -20.84 22.07
N ASN A 458 -12.31 -21.51 21.20
CA ASN A 458 -12.23 -22.98 21.14
C ASN A 458 -11.05 -23.55 21.94
N ARG A 459 -10.42 -22.73 22.80
CA ARG A 459 -9.33 -23.14 23.73
C ARG A 459 -8.16 -23.85 23.03
N LYS A 460 -7.76 -23.37 21.85
CA LYS A 460 -6.53 -23.83 21.17
C LYS A 460 -5.30 -23.21 21.84
N THR A 461 -5.02 -23.63 23.07
CA THR A 461 -4.01 -23.05 23.96
C THR A 461 -2.62 -23.02 23.35
N GLU A 462 -2.21 -24.08 22.63
CA GLU A 462 -0.88 -24.13 21.98
C GLU A 462 -0.67 -22.99 20.98
N VAL A 463 -1.68 -22.68 20.15
CA VAL A 463 -1.59 -21.60 19.15
C VAL A 463 -1.51 -20.24 19.83
N LEU A 464 -2.30 -20.06 20.89
CA LEU A 464 -2.34 -18.82 21.68
C LEU A 464 -1.02 -18.60 22.43
N GLN A 465 -0.51 -19.62 23.12
CA GLN A 465 0.77 -19.58 23.84
C GLN A 465 1.95 -19.33 22.89
N ASN A 466 1.96 -19.95 21.71
CA ASN A 466 3.02 -19.72 20.73
C ASN A 466 3.08 -18.26 20.26
N PHE A 467 1.92 -17.60 20.15
CA PHE A 467 1.86 -16.20 19.72
C PHE A 467 2.07 -15.21 20.87
N LEU A 468 1.27 -15.33 21.93
CA LEU A 468 1.23 -14.37 23.03
C LEU A 468 2.32 -14.62 24.08
N ARG A 469 2.80 -15.87 24.22
CA ARG A 469 3.76 -16.32 25.26
C ARG A 469 3.25 -16.17 26.68
N GLU A 470 1.94 -16.10 26.85
CA GLU A 470 1.26 -15.98 28.13
C GLU A 470 0.05 -16.92 28.18
N ASP A 471 -0.35 -17.29 29.40
CA ASP A 471 -1.56 -18.07 29.65
C ASP A 471 -2.78 -17.15 29.71
N ILE A 472 -3.77 -17.44 28.87
CA ILE A 472 -4.97 -16.61 28.71
C ILE A 472 -6.11 -17.25 29.49
N SER A 473 -6.57 -16.58 30.55
CA SER A 473 -7.70 -17.03 31.37
C SER A 473 -9.05 -16.43 30.97
N SER A 474 -9.07 -15.23 30.41
CA SER A 474 -10.31 -14.49 30.11
C SER A 474 -10.23 -13.69 28.82
N LEU A 475 -11.36 -13.13 28.39
CA LEU A 475 -11.44 -12.25 27.21
C LEU A 475 -10.67 -10.95 27.45
N GLU A 476 -10.69 -10.46 28.69
CA GLU A 476 -9.96 -9.28 29.12
C GLU A 476 -8.45 -9.51 28.97
N ASP A 477 -7.96 -10.63 29.51
CA ASP A 477 -6.55 -11.00 29.40
C ASP A 477 -6.15 -11.16 27.93
N PHE A 478 -6.97 -11.87 27.15
CA PHE A 478 -6.69 -12.09 25.72
C PHE A 478 -6.49 -10.78 24.95
N LEU A 479 -7.43 -9.83 25.09
CA LEU A 479 -7.43 -8.60 24.32
C LEU A 479 -6.32 -7.63 24.77
N ILE A 480 -6.00 -7.60 26.07
CA ILE A 480 -4.90 -6.80 26.61
C ILE A 480 -3.54 -7.37 26.18
N THR A 481 -3.32 -8.67 26.35
CA THR A 481 -2.05 -9.31 25.96
C THR A 481 -1.78 -9.14 24.45
N VAL A 482 -2.83 -9.11 23.63
CA VAL A 482 -2.70 -8.79 22.19
C VAL A 482 -2.21 -7.35 21.96
N ILE A 483 -2.68 -6.37 22.75
CA ILE A 483 -2.19 -4.98 22.69
C ILE A 483 -0.71 -4.91 23.09
N ASP A 484 -0.33 -5.61 24.16
CA ASP A 484 1.06 -5.67 24.61
C ASP A 484 1.96 -6.28 23.54
N LYS A 485 1.51 -7.39 22.93
CA LYS A 485 2.19 -8.02 21.80
C LYS A 485 2.33 -7.07 20.60
N PHE A 486 1.29 -6.30 20.31
CA PHE A 486 1.33 -5.27 19.27
C PHE A 486 2.44 -4.26 19.57
N PHE A 487 2.55 -3.74 20.79
CA PHE A 487 3.61 -2.78 21.14
C PHE A 487 5.02 -3.36 21.06
N LEU A 488 5.20 -4.66 21.34
CA LEU A 488 6.50 -5.35 21.22
C LEU A 488 6.95 -5.51 19.76
N ILE A 489 6.03 -5.64 18.81
CA ILE A 489 6.37 -5.85 17.40
C ILE A 489 6.53 -4.49 16.73
N GLU A 490 7.75 -4.13 16.31
CA GLU A 490 8.05 -2.82 15.71
C GLU A 490 7.32 -2.57 14.38
N SER A 491 7.09 -3.62 13.59
CA SER A 491 6.41 -3.48 12.29
C SER A 491 4.91 -3.28 12.47
N GLY A 492 4.34 -2.22 11.87
CA GLY A 492 2.93 -1.86 12.00
C GLY A 492 1.89 -2.82 11.41
N HIS A 493 2.27 -4.00 10.90
CA HIS A 493 1.40 -4.94 10.18
C HIS A 493 0.35 -5.66 11.06
N LEU A 494 0.31 -5.39 12.37
CA LEU A 494 -0.73 -5.88 13.28
C LEU A 494 -1.74 -4.79 13.67
N GLU A 495 -1.63 -3.59 13.09
CA GLU A 495 -2.45 -2.45 13.52
C GLU A 495 -3.95 -2.69 13.30
N LEU A 496 -4.35 -3.18 12.13
CA LEU A 496 -5.76 -3.53 11.89
C LEU A 496 -6.11 -4.88 12.53
N PHE A 497 -5.19 -5.83 12.58
CA PHE A 497 -5.40 -7.11 13.26
C PHE A 497 -5.92 -6.92 14.70
N VAL A 498 -5.29 -6.02 15.47
CA VAL A 498 -5.72 -5.73 16.84
C VAL A 498 -7.07 -5.01 16.88
N ARG A 499 -7.30 -4.04 15.99
CA ARG A 499 -8.59 -3.36 15.84
C ARG A 499 -9.73 -4.35 15.58
N PHE A 500 -9.50 -5.27 14.65
CA PHE A 500 -10.47 -6.31 14.30
C PHE A 500 -10.75 -7.25 15.47
N LEU A 501 -9.75 -7.70 16.22
CA LEU A 501 -9.99 -8.54 17.40
C LEU A 501 -10.91 -7.87 18.42
N HIS A 502 -10.72 -6.58 18.67
CA HIS A 502 -11.56 -5.81 19.59
C HIS A 502 -12.98 -5.64 19.04
N GLY A 503 -13.15 -5.28 17.77
CA GLY A 503 -14.47 -5.17 17.14
C GLY A 503 -15.21 -6.52 17.03
N LEU A 504 -14.49 -7.62 16.83
CA LEU A 504 -15.04 -8.98 16.77
C LEU A 504 -15.58 -9.42 18.13
N SER A 505 -15.09 -8.85 19.24
CA SER A 505 -15.58 -9.21 20.58
C SER A 505 -17.04 -8.78 20.83
N LEU A 506 -17.55 -7.81 20.05
CA LEU A 506 -18.91 -7.30 20.17
C LEU A 506 -19.98 -8.32 19.73
N LYS A 507 -21.12 -8.29 20.42
CA LYS A 507 -22.27 -9.16 20.14
C LYS A 507 -22.80 -9.02 18.71
N SER A 508 -22.70 -7.85 18.07
CA SER A 508 -23.09 -7.65 16.67
C SER A 508 -22.27 -8.54 15.74
N ASN A 509 -20.94 -8.46 15.82
CA ASN A 509 -20.04 -9.26 15.00
C ASN A 509 -20.07 -10.76 15.37
N GLN A 510 -20.23 -11.08 16.66
CA GLN A 510 -20.45 -12.47 17.10
C GLN A 510 -21.78 -13.05 16.60
N ARG A 511 -22.83 -12.24 16.40
CA ARG A 511 -24.07 -12.71 15.76
C ARG A 511 -23.88 -13.01 14.28
N LEU A 512 -23.11 -12.17 13.58
CA LEU A 512 -22.84 -12.32 12.15
C LEU A 512 -21.90 -13.51 11.88
N LEU A 513 -20.81 -13.62 12.63
CA LEU A 513 -19.74 -14.59 12.39
C LEU A 513 -19.68 -15.70 13.46
N GLY A 514 -20.68 -15.84 14.32
CA GLY A 514 -20.65 -16.76 15.46
C GLY A 514 -20.44 -18.23 15.09
N GLY A 515 -20.94 -18.64 13.92
CA GLY A 515 -20.67 -19.97 13.37
C GLY A 515 -19.18 -20.22 13.10
N LEU A 516 -18.41 -19.17 12.80
CA LEU A 516 -16.97 -19.24 12.53
C LEU A 516 -16.15 -19.02 13.81
N LEU A 517 -16.45 -17.96 14.55
CA LEU A 517 -15.74 -17.54 15.75
C LEU A 517 -15.93 -18.49 16.93
N GLY A 518 -17.02 -19.27 16.98
CA GLY A 518 -17.40 -20.07 18.15
C GLY A 518 -18.22 -19.24 19.14
N GLN A 519 -19.27 -19.84 19.72
CA GLN A 519 -20.16 -19.12 20.62
C GLN A 519 -19.47 -18.79 21.94
N THR A 520 -19.37 -17.51 22.26
CA THR A 520 -19.06 -17.01 23.61
C THR A 520 -20.21 -16.11 24.07
N VAL A 521 -20.74 -16.38 25.26
CA VAL A 521 -21.69 -15.46 25.92
C VAL A 521 -20.85 -14.35 26.55
N ASN A 522 -20.46 -13.38 25.73
CA ASN A 522 -19.79 -12.18 26.24
C ASN A 522 -20.85 -11.30 26.91
N SER A 523 -20.76 -11.18 28.24
CA SER A 523 -21.66 -10.32 28.99
C SER A 523 -21.31 -8.85 28.73
N PRO A 524 -22.30 -7.93 28.73
CA PRO A 524 -22.03 -6.50 28.61
C PRO A 524 -21.01 -5.99 29.63
N GLU A 525 -20.99 -6.57 30.83
CA GLU A 525 -20.06 -6.24 31.91
C GLU A 525 -18.61 -6.61 31.56
N THR A 526 -18.38 -7.75 30.93
CA THR A 526 -17.04 -8.14 30.42
C THR A 526 -16.57 -7.17 29.33
N ILE A 527 -17.44 -6.81 28.39
CA ILE A 527 -17.08 -5.83 27.35
C ILE A 527 -16.78 -4.45 27.96
N GLN A 528 -17.55 -4.02 28.97
CA GLN A 528 -17.29 -2.78 29.67
C GLN A 528 -15.94 -2.81 30.42
N ARG A 529 -15.57 -3.95 31.02
CA ARG A 529 -14.25 -4.13 31.63
C ARG A 529 -13.13 -4.02 30.61
N VAL A 530 -13.25 -4.67 29.45
CA VAL A 530 -12.29 -4.51 28.34
C VAL A 530 -12.15 -3.03 27.94
N ILE A 531 -13.26 -2.32 27.76
CA ILE A 531 -13.26 -0.88 27.43
C ILE A 531 -12.54 -0.06 28.49
N ASN A 532 -12.81 -0.32 29.78
CA ASN A 532 -12.15 0.39 30.88
C ASN A 532 -10.66 0.09 30.89
N ASN A 533 -10.26 -1.17 30.72
CA ASN A 533 -8.86 -1.57 30.65
C ASN A 533 -8.14 -0.86 29.51
N LEU A 534 -8.74 -0.76 28.31
CA LEU A 534 -8.20 0.00 27.17
C LEU A 534 -7.99 1.49 27.51
N LYS A 535 -8.90 2.10 28.27
CA LYS A 535 -8.81 3.50 28.70
C LYS A 535 -7.67 3.73 29.71
N GLU A 536 -7.26 2.68 30.43
CA GLU A 536 -6.24 2.71 31.49
C GLU A 536 -4.84 2.21 31.06
N ILE A 537 -4.68 1.66 29.85
CA ILE A 537 -3.37 1.19 29.34
C ILE A 537 -2.32 2.31 29.44
N THR A 538 -1.17 2.00 30.03
CA THR A 538 -0.03 2.92 30.14
C THR A 538 0.96 2.76 28.98
N THR A 539 1.57 3.86 28.53
CA THR A 539 2.33 3.91 27.25
C THR A 539 3.61 4.74 27.29
N TYR A 540 4.23 4.93 28.46
CA TYR A 540 5.34 5.87 28.70
C TYR A 540 6.55 5.76 27.74
N ASP A 541 6.86 4.57 27.23
CA ASP A 541 7.98 4.29 26.32
C ASP A 541 7.52 3.97 24.88
N LYS A 542 6.21 3.93 24.65
CA LYS A 542 5.62 3.47 23.39
C LYS A 542 5.56 4.60 22.37
N CYS A 543 5.64 4.25 21.09
CA CYS A 543 5.52 5.21 20.01
C CYS A 543 4.19 5.98 20.07
N PRO A 544 4.20 7.33 20.20
CA PRO A 544 3.00 8.15 20.30
C PRO A 544 2.01 7.93 19.16
N ASN A 545 2.53 7.77 17.95
CA ASN A 545 1.70 7.41 16.81
C ASN A 545 0.94 6.13 17.12
N ARG A 546 1.64 5.04 17.50
CA ARG A 546 1.02 3.74 17.73
C ARG A 546 0.01 3.73 18.87
N THR A 547 0.14 4.59 19.88
CA THR A 547 -0.87 4.68 20.98
C THR A 547 -2.24 5.13 20.50
N ILE A 548 -2.33 5.88 19.39
CA ILE A 548 -3.60 6.22 18.72
C ILE A 548 -4.39 4.95 18.34
N ASN A 549 -3.70 3.81 18.14
CA ASN A 549 -4.38 2.56 17.84
C ASN A 549 -5.32 2.11 18.96
N ILE A 550 -5.01 2.40 20.23
CA ILE A 550 -5.88 2.10 21.37
C ILE A 550 -7.20 2.87 21.23
N PHE A 551 -7.13 4.14 20.85
CA PHE A 551 -8.32 4.96 20.57
C PHE A 551 -9.14 4.37 19.41
N HIS A 552 -8.49 3.87 18.36
CA HIS A 552 -9.20 3.18 17.28
C HIS A 552 -9.84 1.86 17.72
N CYS A 553 -9.23 1.09 18.63
CA CYS A 553 -9.87 -0.10 19.20
C CYS A 553 -11.18 0.26 19.93
N LEU A 554 -11.22 1.36 20.69
CA LEU A 554 -12.45 1.85 21.32
C LEU A 554 -13.53 2.17 20.28
N MET A 555 -13.15 2.86 19.20
CA MET A 555 -14.08 3.16 18.10
C MET A 555 -14.61 1.90 17.42
N GLU A 556 -13.78 0.88 17.22
CA GLU A 556 -14.19 -0.43 16.67
C GLU A 556 -15.08 -1.21 17.62
N MET A 557 -14.95 -0.98 18.93
CA MET A 557 -15.87 -1.48 19.96
C MET A 557 -17.16 -0.64 20.09
N ASN A 558 -17.41 0.31 19.17
CA ASN A 558 -18.53 1.24 19.21
C ASN A 558 -18.60 2.12 20.49
N ASP A 559 -17.49 2.26 21.23
CA ASP A 559 -17.39 3.23 22.33
C ASP A 559 -16.95 4.59 21.76
N LEU A 560 -17.91 5.51 21.66
CA LEU A 560 -17.69 6.88 21.19
C LEU A 560 -17.43 7.88 22.33
N SER A 561 -17.41 7.41 23.59
CA SER A 561 -17.36 8.29 24.77
C SER A 561 -16.14 9.21 24.75
N VAL A 562 -14.96 8.67 24.46
CA VAL A 562 -13.72 9.44 24.36
C VAL A 562 -13.78 10.44 23.20
N TYR A 563 -14.36 10.05 22.06
CA TYR A 563 -14.53 10.95 20.91
C TYR A 563 -15.44 12.14 21.25
N GLU A 564 -16.59 11.88 21.85
CA GLU A 564 -17.56 12.91 22.25
C GLU A 564 -16.97 13.87 23.30
N GLU A 565 -16.30 13.33 24.32
CA GLU A 565 -15.65 14.12 25.37
C GLU A 565 -14.57 15.08 24.82
N ILE A 566 -13.83 14.65 23.81
CA ILE A 566 -12.81 15.49 23.16
C ILE A 566 -13.45 16.50 22.22
N GLN A 567 -14.51 16.15 21.49
CA GLN A 567 -15.26 17.11 20.67
C GLN A 567 -15.80 18.25 21.55
N ASP A 568 -16.36 17.93 22.71
CA ASP A 568 -16.84 18.92 23.66
C ASP A 568 -15.69 19.74 24.27
N PHE A 569 -14.56 19.09 24.58
CA PHE A 569 -13.35 19.78 25.01
C PHE A 569 -12.86 20.80 23.98
N LEU A 570 -12.82 20.43 22.69
CA LEU A 570 -12.37 21.30 21.60
C LEU A 570 -13.27 22.54 21.41
N LYS A 571 -14.58 22.39 21.66
CA LYS A 571 -15.58 23.48 21.62
C LYS A 571 -15.56 24.37 22.87
N SER A 572 -15.07 23.86 24.00
CA SER A 572 -15.04 24.60 25.26
C SER A 572 -14.05 25.78 25.24
N GLN A 573 -14.40 26.88 25.90
CA GLN A 573 -13.50 28.05 26.05
C GLN A 573 -12.43 27.83 27.13
N ASN A 574 -12.67 26.95 28.12
CA ASN A 574 -11.81 26.74 29.29
C ASN A 574 -10.93 25.48 29.18
N LYS A 575 -10.13 25.38 28.11
CA LYS A 575 -9.31 24.19 27.79
C LYS A 575 -8.26 23.84 28.86
N SER A 576 -7.75 24.83 29.59
CA SER A 576 -6.70 24.64 30.61
C SER A 576 -7.21 24.11 31.95
N GLN A 577 -8.51 24.18 32.22
CA GLN A 577 -9.08 23.75 33.51
C GLN A 577 -9.48 22.26 33.52
N LYS A 578 -9.84 21.69 32.37
CA LYS A 578 -10.26 20.28 32.27
C LYS A 578 -9.03 19.36 32.16
N LYS A 579 -8.82 18.50 33.15
CA LYS A 579 -7.75 17.49 33.12
C LYS A 579 -8.08 16.39 32.10
N LEU A 580 -7.17 16.15 31.16
CA LEU A 580 -7.27 15.09 30.16
C LEU A 580 -6.56 13.81 30.62
N SER A 581 -7.20 12.66 30.43
CA SER A 581 -6.61 11.34 30.62
C SER A 581 -5.65 10.97 29.47
N GLY A 582 -4.84 9.93 29.65
CA GLY A 582 -3.92 9.44 28.61
C GLY A 582 -4.67 9.07 27.32
N ILE A 583 -5.76 8.32 27.41
CA ILE A 583 -6.55 7.94 26.23
C ILE A 583 -7.23 9.14 25.55
N GLN A 584 -7.69 10.13 26.32
CA GLN A 584 -8.20 11.39 25.77
C GLN A 584 -7.10 12.14 25.02
N CYS A 585 -5.85 12.10 25.48
CA CYS A 585 -4.71 12.67 24.77
C CYS A 585 -4.42 11.92 23.45
N SER A 586 -4.53 10.58 23.40
CA SER A 586 -4.42 9.83 22.14
C SER A 586 -5.54 10.22 21.16
N GLY A 587 -6.78 10.33 21.62
CA GLY A 587 -7.90 10.78 20.78
C GLY A 587 -7.74 12.22 20.31
N LEU A 588 -7.25 13.12 21.17
CA LEU A 588 -7.00 14.52 20.85
C LEU A 588 -5.86 14.62 19.82
N ALA A 589 -4.78 13.86 20.01
CA ALA A 589 -3.69 13.79 19.05
C ALA A 589 -4.19 13.35 17.66
N TYR A 590 -5.06 12.33 17.60
CA TYR A 590 -5.70 11.92 16.36
C TYR A 590 -6.56 13.04 15.75
N MET A 591 -7.41 13.70 16.54
CA MET A 591 -8.26 14.79 16.02
C MET A 591 -7.44 15.96 15.49
N LEU A 592 -6.40 16.37 16.22
CA LEU A 592 -5.46 17.41 15.81
C LEU A 592 -4.70 17.00 14.54
N LEU A 593 -4.28 15.74 14.46
CA LEU A 593 -3.70 15.17 13.25
C LEU A 593 -4.67 15.19 12.07
N MET A 594 -5.98 15.09 12.28
CA MET A 594 -6.96 15.09 11.18
C MET A 594 -7.57 16.47 10.89
N SER A 595 -7.15 17.51 11.61
CA SER A 595 -7.59 18.90 11.40
C SER A 595 -6.70 19.66 10.41
N ASP A 596 -7.08 20.89 10.08
CA ASP A 596 -6.21 21.80 9.34
C ASP A 596 -4.87 21.99 10.08
N VAL A 597 -3.83 22.39 9.35
CA VAL A 597 -2.49 22.57 9.94
C VAL A 597 -2.58 23.61 11.06
N LEU A 598 -2.21 23.20 12.27
CA LEU A 598 -2.24 24.06 13.45
C LEU A 598 -1.12 25.09 13.38
N ASP A 599 -1.42 26.34 13.76
CA ASP A 599 -0.37 27.35 13.87
C ASP A 599 0.58 27.02 15.03
N GLU A 600 0.04 26.61 16.17
CA GLU A 600 0.82 26.28 17.36
C GLU A 600 0.23 25.11 18.15
N LEU A 601 1.08 24.14 18.49
CA LEU A 601 0.84 23.08 19.45
C LEU A 601 1.71 23.33 20.69
N ASP A 602 1.10 23.82 21.76
CA ASP A 602 1.77 24.02 23.04
C ASP A 602 1.23 23.00 24.06
N LEU A 603 2.09 22.06 24.47
CA LEU A 603 1.69 20.99 25.39
C LEU A 603 1.34 21.51 26.79
N VAL A 604 1.77 22.71 27.17
CA VAL A 604 1.43 23.34 28.46
C VAL A 604 -0.03 23.78 28.50
N ASN A 605 -0.63 24.05 27.34
CA ASN A 605 -2.04 24.46 27.26
C ASN A 605 -3.01 23.31 27.58
N TYR A 606 -2.53 22.06 27.64
CA TYR A 606 -3.33 20.89 27.94
C TYR A 606 -3.00 20.39 29.35
N ASN A 607 -3.98 20.49 30.26
CA ASN A 607 -3.86 19.95 31.61
C ASN A 607 -3.89 18.42 31.57
N THR A 608 -2.73 17.76 31.60
CA THR A 608 -2.61 16.30 31.56
C THR A 608 -1.33 15.80 32.23
N SER A 609 -1.20 14.47 32.41
CA SER A 609 0.00 13.83 32.96
C SER A 609 1.18 13.88 31.98
N GLN A 610 2.38 13.51 32.45
CA GLN A 610 3.56 13.34 31.59
C GLN A 610 3.28 12.37 30.43
N GLU A 611 2.58 11.27 30.71
CA GLU A 611 2.15 10.31 29.69
C GLU A 611 1.18 10.94 28.67
N GLY A 612 0.24 11.76 29.12
CA GLY A 612 -0.69 12.47 28.23
C GLY A 612 0.06 13.40 27.28
N ARG A 613 1.05 14.15 27.78
CA ARG A 613 1.92 15.01 26.96
C ARG A 613 2.70 14.18 25.93
N GLN A 614 3.24 13.03 26.32
CA GLN A 614 3.94 12.10 25.43
C GLN A 614 3.04 11.62 24.28
N ARG A 615 1.78 11.25 24.55
CA ARG A 615 0.82 10.85 23.52
C ARG A 615 0.47 11.98 22.54
N LEU A 616 0.42 13.23 23.01
CA LEU A 616 0.16 14.40 22.17
C LEU A 616 1.28 14.72 21.17
N ILE A 617 2.50 14.19 21.36
CA ILE A 617 3.62 14.40 20.43
C ILE A 617 3.28 13.93 19.01
N ALA A 618 2.40 12.94 18.86
CA ALA A 618 1.94 12.50 17.53
C ALA A 618 1.37 13.67 16.70
N ALA A 619 0.74 14.66 17.33
CA ALA A 619 0.16 15.82 16.67
C ALA A 619 1.18 16.83 16.13
N VAL A 620 2.46 16.75 16.52
CA VAL A 620 3.52 17.65 16.02
C VAL A 620 3.65 17.59 14.50
N LYS A 621 3.34 16.44 13.88
CA LYS A 621 3.32 16.27 12.42
C LYS A 621 2.34 17.20 11.70
N ASN A 622 1.36 17.79 12.40
CA ASN A 622 0.33 18.66 11.82
C ASN A 622 0.35 20.09 12.39
N CYS A 623 1.50 20.60 12.80
CA CYS A 623 1.62 21.98 13.31
C CYS A 623 2.80 22.74 12.69
N ARG A 624 2.72 24.09 12.69
CA ARG A 624 3.81 24.98 12.28
C ARG A 624 4.78 25.26 13.43
N LYS A 625 4.29 25.32 14.66
CA LYS A 625 5.07 25.56 15.86
C LYS A 625 4.74 24.52 16.93
N ALA A 626 5.75 23.89 17.50
CA ALA A 626 5.60 22.94 18.61
C ALA A 626 6.38 23.41 19.84
N ARG A 627 5.71 23.48 20.99
CA ARG A 627 6.33 23.73 22.29
C ARG A 627 6.19 22.52 23.20
N LEU A 628 7.33 21.88 23.46
CA LEU A 628 7.44 20.72 24.32
C LEU A 628 8.17 21.16 25.60
N HIS A 629 7.41 21.34 26.67
CA HIS A 629 7.92 21.72 27.98
C HIS A 629 7.67 20.61 28.99
N ASP A 630 8.70 20.24 29.76
CA ASP A 630 8.58 19.27 30.85
C ASP A 630 8.00 17.92 30.35
N VAL A 631 8.73 17.33 29.40
CA VAL A 631 8.38 16.05 28.77
C VAL A 631 9.62 15.16 28.72
N TRP A 632 9.45 13.88 29.02
CA TRP A 632 10.47 12.87 28.80
C TRP A 632 10.32 12.27 27.40
N LEU A 633 11.39 12.33 26.60
CA LEU A 633 11.40 11.79 25.25
C LEU A 633 12.28 10.54 25.23
N SER A 634 11.66 9.38 25.10
CA SER A 634 12.36 8.15 24.74
C SER A 634 12.70 8.11 23.24
N GLU A 635 13.46 7.11 22.81
CA GLU A 635 13.82 6.88 21.40
C GLU A 635 12.59 6.96 20.46
N ASN A 636 11.48 6.35 20.85
CA ASN A 636 10.25 6.29 20.06
C ASN A 636 9.58 7.68 19.89
N HIS A 637 9.75 8.56 20.87
CA HIS A 637 9.27 9.94 20.81
C HIS A 637 10.16 10.77 19.87
N CYS A 638 11.49 10.61 19.96
CA CYS A 638 12.46 11.22 19.06
C CYS A 638 12.25 10.79 17.60
N LYS A 639 12.00 9.49 17.35
CA LYS A 639 11.61 8.97 16.02
C LYS A 639 10.34 9.63 15.49
N THR A 640 9.36 9.89 16.35
CA THR A 640 8.10 10.57 15.97
C THR A 640 8.35 12.03 15.59
N LEU A 641 9.16 12.76 16.35
CA LEU A 641 9.56 14.14 16.03
C LEU A 641 10.38 14.21 14.74
N THR A 642 11.32 13.29 14.57
CA THR A 642 12.11 13.13 13.33
C THR A 642 11.18 12.90 12.13
N SER A 643 10.19 12.02 12.27
CA SER A 643 9.19 11.79 11.23
C SER A 643 8.36 13.03 10.90
N ALA A 644 8.11 13.92 11.87
CA ALA A 644 7.43 15.19 11.61
C ALA A 644 8.34 16.18 10.84
N LEU A 645 9.61 16.31 11.25
CA LEU A 645 10.60 17.16 10.58
C LEU A 645 10.83 16.75 9.12
N MET A 646 10.89 15.43 8.88
CA MET A 646 11.15 14.81 7.58
C MET A 646 9.88 14.56 6.73
N SER A 647 8.71 14.98 7.22
CA SER A 647 7.46 14.80 6.47
C SER A 647 7.45 15.67 5.20
N ASN A 648 6.67 15.29 4.19
CA ASN A 648 6.50 16.08 2.98
C ASN A 648 5.02 16.40 2.73
N PRO A 649 4.62 17.69 2.77
CA PRO A 649 5.44 18.81 3.24
C PRO A 649 5.63 18.78 4.75
N SER A 650 6.82 19.16 5.21
CA SER A 650 7.06 19.41 6.63
C SER A 650 6.36 20.71 6.99
N HIS A 651 5.36 20.64 7.87
CA HIS A 651 4.65 21.82 8.36
C HIS A 651 5.42 22.55 9.45
N LEU A 652 6.23 21.82 10.23
CA LEU A 652 6.95 22.33 11.38
C LEU A 652 8.04 23.32 10.95
N ARG A 653 8.00 24.52 11.52
CA ARG A 653 8.93 25.64 11.31
C ARG A 653 9.64 26.03 12.60
N GLU A 654 8.95 25.92 13.74
CA GLU A 654 9.52 26.23 15.04
C GLU A 654 9.36 25.05 16.01
N LEU A 655 10.46 24.60 16.61
CA LEU A 655 10.47 23.56 17.64
C LEU A 655 11.13 24.11 18.90
N HIS A 656 10.37 24.17 19.98
CA HIS A 656 10.86 24.62 21.28
C HIS A 656 10.90 23.44 22.24
N LEU A 657 12.10 23.12 22.70
CA LEU A 657 12.39 22.08 23.67
C LEU A 657 12.90 22.74 24.95
N SER A 658 12.17 22.57 26.05
CA SER A 658 12.51 23.16 27.35
C SER A 658 12.26 22.16 28.48
N SER A 659 13.22 22.02 29.40
CA SER A 659 13.12 21.05 30.50
C SER A 659 12.80 19.64 30.00
N ILE A 660 13.53 19.18 28.98
CA ILE A 660 13.33 17.86 28.38
C ILE A 660 14.35 16.88 28.92
N ASN A 661 13.90 15.69 29.30
CA ASN A 661 14.81 14.57 29.54
C ASN A 661 14.93 13.75 28.24
N LEU A 662 16.14 13.66 27.69
CA LEU A 662 16.44 12.91 26.48
C LEU A 662 17.18 11.63 26.85
N GLU A 663 16.67 10.47 26.42
CA GLU A 663 17.50 9.26 26.37
C GLU A 663 18.61 9.40 25.32
N ASP A 664 19.70 8.65 25.51
CA ASP A 664 20.95 8.65 24.72
C ASP A 664 20.73 8.54 23.20
N SER A 665 19.56 8.05 22.77
CA SER A 665 19.15 7.83 21.38
C SER A 665 18.62 9.08 20.64
N ALA A 666 18.69 10.26 21.24
CA ALA A 666 18.23 11.53 20.63
C ALA A 666 19.08 12.03 19.45
N GLU A 667 20.21 11.40 19.15
CA GLU A 667 21.09 11.76 18.01
C GLU A 667 20.34 11.79 16.68
N THR A 668 19.42 10.84 16.47
CA THR A 668 18.61 10.73 15.25
C THR A 668 17.74 11.97 14.99
N LEU A 669 17.22 12.58 16.06
CA LEU A 669 16.43 13.80 15.97
C LEU A 669 17.28 14.98 15.49
N PHE A 670 18.47 15.16 16.08
CA PHE A 670 19.35 16.27 15.72
C PHE A 670 20.03 16.05 14.37
N ALA A 671 20.36 14.81 13.99
CA ALA A 671 20.87 14.46 12.67
C ALA A 671 19.89 14.83 11.54
N SER A 672 18.58 14.77 11.81
CA SER A 672 17.55 15.15 10.84
C SER A 672 17.54 16.65 10.49
N LEU A 673 18.09 17.51 11.34
CA LEU A 673 18.10 18.96 11.13
C LEU A 673 18.95 19.39 9.92
N GLY A 674 19.99 18.62 9.60
CA GLY A 674 20.86 18.85 8.45
C GLY A 674 20.34 18.26 7.13
N GLN A 675 19.19 17.58 7.15
CA GLN A 675 18.64 16.92 5.98
C GLN A 675 17.90 17.92 5.06
N PRO A 676 17.97 17.74 3.73
CA PRO A 676 17.41 18.70 2.76
C PRO A 676 15.88 18.85 2.86
N ASN A 677 15.18 17.87 3.45
CA ASN A 677 13.73 17.90 3.62
C ASN A 677 13.31 18.63 4.91
N CYS A 678 14.25 18.89 5.82
CA CYS A 678 13.98 19.63 7.05
C CYS A 678 13.72 21.09 6.70
N ARG A 679 12.54 21.59 7.03
CA ARG A 679 12.14 22.99 6.82
C ARG A 679 12.06 23.77 8.13
N LEU A 680 12.72 23.28 9.18
CA LEU A 680 12.71 23.94 10.48
C LEU A 680 13.53 25.24 10.39
N GLU A 681 12.90 26.36 10.75
CA GLU A 681 13.52 27.69 10.74
C GLU A 681 14.09 28.05 12.11
N THR A 682 13.47 27.58 13.19
CA THR A 682 13.91 27.86 14.56
C THR A 682 13.87 26.61 15.42
N LEU A 683 15.00 26.29 16.05
CA LEU A 683 15.10 25.35 17.17
C LEU A 683 15.49 26.13 18.43
N ARG A 684 14.66 26.06 19.48
CA ARG A 684 15.00 26.64 20.78
C ARG A 684 15.21 25.55 21.80
N LEU A 685 16.41 25.52 22.39
CA LEU A 685 16.79 24.64 23.48
C LEU A 685 16.97 25.49 24.74
N VAL A 686 16.11 25.34 25.74
CA VAL A 686 16.17 26.13 26.99
C VAL A 686 16.66 25.26 28.14
N LYS A 687 17.48 25.84 29.03
CA LYS A 687 18.17 25.22 30.18
C LYS A 687 17.30 24.18 30.90
N GLY A 688 17.87 23.01 31.23
CA GLY A 688 17.17 21.87 31.82
C GLY A 688 17.07 20.65 30.91
N ILE A 689 17.81 20.62 29.79
CA ILE A 689 17.97 19.39 29.01
C ILE A 689 18.98 18.50 29.73
N CYS A 690 18.51 17.43 30.37
CA CYS A 690 19.38 16.39 30.89
C CYS A 690 19.60 15.37 29.76
N CYS A 691 20.82 15.37 29.22
CA CYS A 691 21.33 14.25 28.44
C CYS A 691 22.11 13.39 29.41
N TYR A 692 21.68 12.14 29.62
CA TYR A 692 22.59 11.13 30.13
C TYR A 692 23.55 10.82 28.96
N PHE A 693 24.86 10.91 29.20
CA PHE A 693 25.92 10.66 28.22
C PHE A 693 26.76 9.49 28.73
#